data_AF-A0A2G5DKJ2-F1
#
_entry.id   AF-A0A2G5DKJ2-F1
#
_cell.length_a   1.000
_cell.length_b   1.000
_cell.length_c   1.000
_cell.angle_alpha   90.00
_cell.angle_beta   90.00
_cell.angle_gamma   90.00
#
_symmetry.space_group_name_H-M   'P 1'
#
loop_
_entity.id
_entity.type
_entity.pdbx_description
1 polymer ?
#
loop_
_entity_poly.entity_id
_entity_poly.type
_entity_poly.pdbx_seq_one_letter_code
_entity_poly.pdbx_strand_id
1 'polypeptide(L)'
;MTKKNTLKCSSSSSSIVNNSKLEEEENVSNEWGKVSAVLFDMDGVLCNSEQLSRLAAVDVFAEMGVQVTTQDFVPFMGTGEAKFLGGVASIKGVEGFNPEAAKKRFFEIYLDKYAKKDSGIGFPGALELITECKKRGLKVAVASSADRIKVDANLAAAGLPLSMFDAIVSADAFKNLKPAPDIFIAASKSLDVPSRECIVIEDALAGVQAAKAAHMRCIAIMTTLSEETLKEASPSLIRRDIGNVSLQDILIGGGVSDCHSSFSLYGTMDNEGNTIAEEKMPRSETINNMEQASQEILKEETEGGLVTNTNRNKTIFSAGRLLDSRRDILRYGSLGIAISCAFFIATNWKAMQYTSPKAILNLLFGNNSSTFALNQGESRSARIQQFVNYISDVEARGTAPVVPEFPSRLDWLNSAPLQFHQDLKGKVVLLDFWTYCCINCMHVLPDLEFLERKYKDKAFTVVGVHSAKFDNEKDLQAIRNAVLRYNINHPVVNDGDMYLWRELGISSWPTFAVVSPNGKLLAQIAGEGHRKDLDDLVEAALLFYGEKKILNNTPVSLSLEKDNDVRLLTSSLKFPGKLEVDVLNNRLFISDSNHNRIVVTDLDGNFIVQIGSTGEEGLQDGSFDDATFNRPQGLAYNPKKNLLYVADTENHALREIDFVNESVQTLAGNGIKGSDYEGGGKGTSQVLNSPWDVCFEPNNEIVYIAMAGQHQIWQHNTSTGATRAFSGNGFERNLNGSSSKTSSFAQPSGISLSPDLKVIYVADSESSSIRALDLTTGGTRLLAGGDPIISENLFRFGDHDGVGSDVLLQHPLGVLCGANGQVYIADSYNHKIKKMDPTSKRVLTVAGTGRAGFKDGSKLSAQLSEPSGIAEVGNGSSQ
;
A
#
# COMPACT_ATOMS: atom_id res chain seq x y z
N MET A 1 -47.57 15.80 -37.39
CA MET A 1 -47.25 15.27 -36.05
C MET A 1 -45.77 14.92 -36.02
N THR A 2 -44.91 15.94 -35.85
CA THR A 2 -44.09 16.21 -34.64
C THR A 2 -42.95 15.21 -34.47
N LYS A 3 -41.84 15.34 -35.21
CA LYS A 3 -40.62 16.19 -35.02
C LYS A 3 -39.81 15.87 -33.75
N LYS A 4 -38.55 15.44 -33.94
CA LYS A 4 -37.37 16.28 -33.61
C LYS A 4 -36.10 15.83 -34.33
N ASN A 5 -35.43 16.83 -34.90
CA ASN A 5 -34.25 16.79 -35.74
C ASN A 5 -32.95 16.75 -34.92
N THR A 6 -31.96 16.20 -35.57
CA THR A 6 -30.52 16.22 -35.32
C THR A 6 -29.84 17.46 -35.93
N LEU A 7 -28.57 17.69 -35.54
CA LEU A 7 -27.48 18.48 -36.17
C LEU A 7 -27.44 19.99 -35.85
N LYS A 8 -26.31 20.70 -35.79
CA LYS A 8 -24.85 20.51 -35.60
C LYS A 8 -24.27 21.92 -35.87
N CYS A 9 -23.21 22.28 -35.14
CA CYS A 9 -22.03 23.11 -35.53
C CYS A 9 -22.17 24.44 -36.29
N SER A 10 -21.47 25.48 -35.81
CA SER A 10 -20.15 25.97 -36.32
C SER A 10 -19.94 27.47 -36.01
N SER A 11 -18.85 27.83 -35.29
CA SER A 11 -17.59 28.46 -35.77
C SER A 11 -17.72 29.97 -36.06
N SER A 12 -17.12 30.85 -35.23
CA SER A 12 -15.84 31.60 -35.47
C SER A 12 -16.00 32.76 -36.47
N SER A 13 -15.42 33.97 -36.36
CA SER A 13 -14.18 34.45 -35.75
C SER A 13 -13.97 35.94 -36.13
N SER A 14 -12.98 36.58 -35.47
CA SER A 14 -12.13 37.72 -35.92
C SER A 14 -12.68 39.14 -35.65
N SER A 15 -11.88 40.17 -35.31
CA SER A 15 -10.43 40.40 -35.45
C SER A 15 -9.91 41.57 -34.55
N ILE A 16 -8.74 41.35 -33.94
CA ILE A 16 -7.48 42.16 -33.95
C ILE A 16 -7.54 43.68 -33.68
N VAL A 17 -6.84 44.12 -32.61
CA VAL A 17 -5.90 45.26 -32.64
C VAL A 17 -4.69 44.93 -31.75
N ASN A 18 -3.48 45.13 -32.30
CA ASN A 18 -2.19 45.14 -31.60
C ASN A 18 -2.04 46.42 -30.75
N ASN A 19 -1.51 46.33 -29.53
CA ASN A 19 -0.52 47.32 -29.09
C ASN A 19 0.36 46.86 -27.93
N SER A 20 1.63 47.24 -28.07
CA SER A 20 2.75 47.11 -27.14
C SER A 20 2.63 48.00 -25.90
N LYS A 21 3.27 47.56 -24.80
CA LYS A 21 3.69 48.33 -23.61
C LYS A 21 2.59 49.10 -22.88
N LEU A 22 2.38 48.77 -21.61
CA LEU A 22 2.31 49.72 -20.50
C LEU A 22 2.50 48.94 -19.19
N GLU A 23 3.60 49.26 -18.51
CA GLU A 23 3.74 49.11 -17.07
C GLU A 23 2.73 50.04 -16.36
N GLU A 24 2.47 49.73 -15.10
CA GLU A 24 1.89 50.59 -14.05
C GLU A 24 0.36 50.72 -13.92
N GLU A 25 -0.07 50.20 -12.76
CA GLU A 25 -1.14 50.66 -11.87
C GLU A 25 -2.61 50.35 -12.20
N GLU A 26 -3.16 49.41 -11.43
CA GLU A 26 -4.28 49.75 -10.53
C GLU A 26 -4.16 48.92 -9.23
N ASN A 27 -3.51 49.55 -8.25
CA ASN A 27 -3.58 49.18 -6.83
C ASN A 27 -5.01 49.43 -6.34
N VAL A 28 -5.90 48.44 -6.48
CA VAL A 28 -7.00 48.31 -5.53
C VAL A 28 -6.39 47.63 -4.31
N SER A 29 -6.30 48.36 -3.20
CA SER A 29 -5.92 47.84 -1.90
C SER A 29 -6.87 46.69 -1.54
N ASN A 30 -6.48 45.46 -1.87
CA ASN A 30 -7.28 44.29 -1.57
C ASN A 30 -7.07 43.99 -0.07
N GLU A 31 -7.81 44.68 0.79
CA GLU A 31 -7.85 44.45 2.25
C GLU A 31 -8.08 42.97 2.58
N TRP A 32 -8.68 42.22 1.65
CA TRP A 32 -8.87 40.79 1.76
C TRP A 32 -7.56 40.01 1.81
N GLY A 33 -6.53 40.38 1.05
CA GLY A 33 -5.24 39.68 1.00
C GLY A 33 -5.25 38.36 0.20
N LYS A 34 -4.05 37.84 -0.13
CA LYS A 34 -3.85 36.62 -0.92
C LYS A 34 -4.48 35.39 -0.25
N VAL A 35 -5.12 34.52 -1.04
CA VAL A 35 -5.66 33.22 -0.59
C VAL A 35 -4.96 32.10 -1.32
N SER A 36 -4.48 31.12 -0.56
CA SER A 36 -3.77 29.93 -1.09
C SER A 36 -4.38 28.62 -0.61
N ALA A 37 -5.21 28.64 0.45
CA ALA A 37 -5.87 27.44 0.98
C ALA A 37 -7.28 27.71 1.53
N VAL A 38 -8.13 26.69 1.47
CA VAL A 38 -9.45 26.66 2.10
C VAL A 38 -9.54 25.46 3.06
N LEU A 39 -9.91 25.75 4.30
CA LEU A 39 -10.04 24.80 5.41
C LEU A 39 -11.52 24.65 5.72
N PHE A 40 -12.05 23.44 5.58
CA PHE A 40 -13.45 23.15 5.85
C PHE A 40 -13.56 22.50 7.22
N ASP A 41 -14.42 23.02 8.10
CA ASP A 41 -15.01 22.13 9.10
C ASP A 41 -15.82 21.04 8.40
N MET A 42 -16.08 19.94 9.09
CA MET A 42 -16.83 18.83 8.53
C MET A 42 -18.29 18.84 9.00
N ASP A 43 -18.50 18.87 10.32
CA ASP A 43 -19.81 18.67 10.91
C ASP A 43 -20.60 19.98 10.71
N GLY A 44 -21.75 19.92 10.03
CA GLY A 44 -22.54 21.12 9.76
C GLY A 44 -22.03 21.98 8.58
N VAL A 45 -20.82 21.74 8.06
CA VAL A 45 -20.29 22.38 6.84
C VAL A 45 -20.28 21.46 5.62
N LEU A 46 -19.60 20.31 5.71
CA LEU A 46 -19.53 19.34 4.60
C LEU A 46 -20.67 18.32 4.66
N CYS A 47 -21.14 17.99 5.87
CA CYS A 47 -22.23 17.03 6.06
C CYS A 47 -23.13 17.36 7.25
N ASN A 48 -24.41 16.98 7.13
CA ASN A 48 -25.42 17.04 8.17
C ASN A 48 -25.29 15.85 9.15
N SER A 49 -24.22 15.87 9.94
CA SER A 49 -23.86 14.83 10.91
C SER A 49 -24.22 15.19 12.34
N GLU A 50 -24.46 16.48 12.64
CA GLU A 50 -24.70 16.96 13.99
C GLU A 50 -26.00 16.42 14.60
N GLN A 51 -27.11 16.52 13.86
CA GLN A 51 -28.39 15.99 14.33
C GLN A 51 -28.33 14.48 14.54
N LEU A 52 -27.65 13.78 13.63
CA LEU A 52 -27.48 12.33 13.67
C LEU A 52 -26.59 11.91 14.86
N SER A 53 -25.56 12.70 15.17
CA SER A 53 -24.72 12.52 16.36
C SER A 53 -25.56 12.65 17.63
N ARG A 54 -26.45 13.64 17.70
CA ARG A 54 -27.34 13.79 18.87
C ARG A 54 -28.32 12.63 19.01
N LEU A 55 -28.84 12.07 17.90
CA LEU A 55 -29.68 10.88 17.93
C LEU A 55 -28.92 9.64 18.42
N ALA A 56 -27.69 9.41 17.92
CA ALA A 56 -26.84 8.32 18.39
C ALA A 56 -26.50 8.47 19.88
N ALA A 57 -26.25 9.69 20.36
CA ALA A 57 -25.99 9.94 21.77
C ALA A 57 -27.22 9.69 22.67
N VAL A 58 -28.43 10.02 22.20
CA VAL A 58 -29.67 9.64 22.90
C VAL A 58 -29.76 8.12 23.06
N ASP A 59 -29.42 7.35 22.03
CA ASP A 59 -29.40 5.88 22.10
C ASP A 59 -28.37 5.36 23.14
N VAL A 60 -27.17 5.95 23.19
CA VAL A 60 -26.14 5.59 24.19
C VAL A 60 -26.65 5.80 25.62
N PHE A 61 -27.27 6.95 25.89
CA PHE A 61 -27.81 7.25 27.22
C PHE A 61 -29.04 6.40 27.57
N ALA A 62 -29.86 6.05 26.57
CA ALA A 62 -30.98 5.13 26.74
C ALA A 62 -30.50 3.73 27.17
N GLU A 63 -29.40 3.23 26.60
CA GLU A 63 -28.76 1.97 27.03
C GLU A 63 -28.22 2.03 28.47
N MET A 64 -27.87 3.22 28.95
CA MET A 64 -27.46 3.47 30.35
C MET A 64 -28.65 3.69 31.30
N GLY A 65 -29.89 3.64 30.81
CA GLY A 65 -31.10 3.90 31.60
C GLY A 65 -31.32 5.38 31.94
N VAL A 66 -30.65 6.30 31.24
CA VAL A 66 -30.72 7.75 31.48
C VAL A 66 -31.56 8.41 30.39
N GLN A 67 -32.62 9.12 30.76
CA GLN A 67 -33.43 9.85 29.79
C GLN A 67 -32.81 11.20 29.43
N VAL A 68 -32.52 11.37 28.13
CA VAL A 68 -32.00 12.60 27.53
C VAL A 68 -32.71 12.87 26.21
N THR A 69 -32.67 14.12 25.77
CA THR A 69 -33.20 14.57 24.48
C THR A 69 -32.08 15.11 23.61
N THR A 70 -32.30 15.20 22.30
CA THR A 70 -31.31 15.83 21.40
C THR A 70 -31.01 17.29 21.74
N GLN A 71 -31.84 17.98 22.53
CA GLN A 71 -31.57 19.35 22.96
C GLN A 71 -30.54 19.44 24.10
N ASP A 72 -30.42 18.39 24.93
CA ASP A 72 -29.45 18.36 26.03
C ASP A 72 -27.99 18.43 25.53
N PHE A 73 -27.78 18.03 24.28
CA PHE A 73 -26.46 17.93 23.64
C PHE A 73 -26.02 19.20 22.91
N VAL A 74 -26.94 20.13 22.62
CA VAL A 74 -26.65 21.35 21.83
C VAL A 74 -25.52 22.20 22.43
N PRO A 75 -25.45 22.45 23.76
CA PRO A 75 -24.38 23.26 24.33
C PRO A 75 -22.96 22.67 24.20
N PHE A 76 -22.85 21.38 23.86
CA PHE A 76 -21.56 20.66 23.79
C PHE A 76 -21.14 20.34 22.35
N MET A 77 -21.86 20.83 21.34
CA MET A 77 -21.51 20.65 19.93
C MET A 77 -20.14 21.26 19.61
N GLY A 78 -19.37 20.61 18.74
CA GLY A 78 -18.04 21.06 18.32
C GLY A 78 -16.90 20.91 19.35
N THR A 79 -17.17 20.34 20.54
CA THR A 79 -16.19 20.21 21.64
C THR A 79 -15.40 18.89 21.65
N GLY A 80 -15.68 17.97 20.72
CA GLY A 80 -15.16 16.60 20.65
C GLY A 80 -16.02 15.59 21.41
N GLU A 81 -16.07 14.34 20.94
CA GLU A 81 -17.06 13.33 21.36
C GLU A 81 -17.02 13.00 22.87
N ALA A 82 -15.83 12.98 23.49
CA ALA A 82 -15.70 12.72 24.92
C ALA A 82 -16.32 13.84 25.78
N LYS A 83 -16.15 15.11 25.40
CA LYS A 83 -16.75 16.26 26.09
C LYS A 83 -18.24 16.40 25.76
N PHE A 84 -18.61 16.09 24.52
CA PHE A 84 -19.99 16.03 24.06
C PHE A 84 -20.85 15.08 24.91
N LEU A 85 -20.39 13.85 25.12
CA LEU A 85 -21.08 12.88 25.96
C LEU A 85 -20.90 13.18 27.46
N GLY A 86 -19.67 13.51 27.88
CA GLY A 86 -19.34 13.78 29.28
C GLY A 86 -20.05 15.01 29.87
N GLY A 87 -20.27 16.04 29.05
CA GLY A 87 -21.00 17.25 29.45
C GLY A 87 -22.45 16.95 29.83
N VAL A 88 -23.14 16.14 29.01
CA VAL A 88 -24.51 15.72 29.30
C VAL A 88 -24.56 14.76 30.49
N ALA A 89 -23.62 13.81 30.58
CA ALA A 89 -23.52 12.91 31.72
C ALA A 89 -23.35 13.66 33.06
N SER A 90 -22.54 14.73 33.06
CA SER A 90 -22.34 15.58 34.22
C SER A 90 -23.61 16.33 34.62
N ILE A 91 -24.35 16.92 33.65
CA ILE A 91 -25.62 17.62 33.92
C ILE A 91 -26.69 16.66 34.44
N LYS A 92 -26.74 15.44 33.90
CA LYS A 92 -27.75 14.43 34.24
C LYS A 92 -27.38 13.59 35.47
N GLY A 93 -26.22 13.81 36.07
CA GLY A 93 -25.79 13.14 37.30
C GLY A 93 -25.51 11.64 37.14
N VAL A 94 -24.93 11.24 36.01
CA VAL A 94 -24.62 9.82 35.74
C VAL A 94 -23.41 9.37 36.56
N GLU A 95 -23.64 8.59 37.62
CA GLU A 95 -22.56 8.04 38.46
C GLU A 95 -21.70 7.02 37.70
N GLY A 96 -20.38 7.11 37.86
CA GLY A 96 -19.44 6.17 37.24
C GLY A 96 -19.32 6.28 35.72
N PHE A 97 -19.76 7.39 35.10
CA PHE A 97 -19.68 7.58 33.66
C PHE A 97 -18.23 7.46 33.16
N ASN A 98 -18.00 6.54 32.22
CA ASN A 98 -16.71 6.36 31.55
C ASN A 98 -16.78 6.98 30.14
N PRO A 99 -16.12 8.13 29.89
CA PRO A 99 -16.17 8.82 28.61
C PRO A 99 -15.67 7.98 27.43
N GLU A 100 -14.62 7.17 27.63
CA GLU A 100 -14.03 6.38 26.55
C GLU A 100 -14.92 5.20 26.15
N ALA A 101 -15.53 4.52 27.13
CA ALA A 101 -16.49 3.45 26.86
C ALA A 101 -17.75 3.98 26.16
N ALA A 102 -18.28 5.12 26.64
CA ALA A 102 -19.43 5.78 26.04
C ALA A 102 -19.14 6.25 24.60
N LYS A 103 -17.93 6.79 24.37
CA LYS A 103 -17.45 7.23 23.06
C LYS A 103 -17.31 6.06 22.08
N LYS A 104 -16.76 4.92 22.53
CA LYS A 104 -16.70 3.70 21.71
C LYS A 104 -18.10 3.24 21.31
N ARG A 105 -19.03 3.14 22.27
CA ARG A 105 -20.41 2.72 22.00
C ARG A 105 -21.15 3.70 21.10
N PHE A 106 -20.92 4.99 21.28
CA PHE A 106 -21.43 6.04 20.40
C PHE A 106 -21.03 5.80 18.94
N PHE A 107 -19.76 5.49 18.66
CA PHE A 107 -19.34 5.22 17.29
C PHE A 107 -19.96 3.96 16.71
N GLU A 108 -20.09 2.89 17.50
CA GLU A 108 -20.77 1.66 17.05
C GLU A 108 -22.19 1.98 16.56
N ILE A 109 -22.97 2.74 17.34
CA ILE A 109 -24.34 3.13 16.99
C ILE A 109 -24.35 4.12 15.81
N TYR A 110 -23.48 5.13 15.85
CA TYR A 110 -23.47 6.21 14.86
C TYR A 110 -23.08 5.70 13.47
N LEU A 111 -22.03 4.86 13.39
CA LEU A 111 -21.57 4.27 12.13
C LEU A 111 -22.58 3.25 11.58
N ASP A 112 -23.19 2.45 12.46
CA ASP A 112 -24.17 1.45 12.04
C ASP A 112 -25.51 2.04 11.62
N LYS A 113 -25.96 3.16 12.20
CA LYS A 113 -27.28 3.73 11.89
C LYS A 113 -27.23 4.87 10.88
N TYR A 114 -26.22 5.73 10.93
CA TYR A 114 -26.29 7.06 10.32
C TYR A 114 -25.19 7.32 9.28
N ALA A 115 -23.94 7.00 9.57
CA ALA A 115 -22.82 7.28 8.67
C ALA A 115 -22.55 6.14 7.66
N LYS A 116 -23.60 5.65 6.98
CA LYS A 116 -23.46 4.67 5.89
C LYS A 116 -23.04 5.34 4.60
N LYS A 117 -22.30 4.62 3.76
CA LYS A 117 -22.00 5.07 2.39
C LYS A 117 -23.30 5.35 1.63
N ASP A 118 -23.38 6.51 0.98
CA ASP A 118 -24.55 6.98 0.22
C ASP A 118 -25.80 7.25 1.07
N SER A 119 -25.64 7.46 2.39
CA SER A 119 -26.74 7.87 3.29
C SER A 119 -27.29 9.28 3.00
N GLY A 120 -26.62 10.03 2.12
CA GLY A 120 -27.09 11.35 1.66
C GLY A 120 -26.90 12.46 2.69
N ILE A 121 -25.96 12.29 3.64
CA ILE A 121 -25.70 13.30 4.68
C ILE A 121 -24.91 14.51 4.16
N GLY A 122 -24.32 14.46 2.96
CA GLY A 122 -23.54 15.57 2.40
C GLY A 122 -24.39 16.80 2.10
N PHE A 123 -23.88 18.00 2.40
CA PHE A 123 -24.59 19.23 2.04
C PHE A 123 -24.50 19.51 0.53
N PRO A 124 -25.61 19.88 -0.13
CA PRO A 124 -25.59 20.33 -1.52
C PRO A 124 -24.64 21.52 -1.70
N GLY A 125 -23.81 21.50 -2.75
CA GLY A 125 -22.83 22.55 -3.04
C GLY A 125 -21.42 22.28 -2.48
N ALA A 126 -21.25 21.35 -1.54
CA ALA A 126 -19.95 21.05 -0.95
C ALA A 126 -18.96 20.47 -1.98
N LEU A 127 -19.39 19.48 -2.75
CA LEU A 127 -18.58 18.84 -3.78
C LEU A 127 -18.20 19.84 -4.89
N GLU A 128 -19.17 20.65 -5.31
CA GLU A 128 -19.00 21.69 -6.32
C GLU A 128 -17.95 22.71 -5.88
N LEU A 129 -18.09 23.27 -4.67
CA LEU A 129 -17.20 24.29 -4.14
C LEU A 129 -15.76 23.77 -3.96
N ILE A 130 -15.59 22.56 -3.40
CA ILE A 130 -14.26 21.93 -3.28
C ILE A 130 -13.63 21.76 -4.67
N THR A 131 -14.40 21.30 -5.64
CA THR A 131 -13.92 21.10 -7.02
C THR A 131 -13.51 22.42 -7.67
N GLU A 132 -14.26 23.50 -7.46
CA GLU A 132 -13.92 24.84 -7.94
C GLU A 132 -12.64 25.38 -7.30
N CYS A 133 -12.47 25.22 -5.98
CA CYS A 133 -11.25 25.58 -5.27
C CYS A 133 -10.02 24.87 -5.87
N LYS A 134 -10.10 23.55 -6.07
CA LYS A 134 -9.00 22.77 -6.66
C LYS A 134 -8.71 23.18 -8.10
N LYS A 135 -9.74 23.41 -8.93
CA LYS A 135 -9.58 23.90 -10.31
C LYS A 135 -8.87 25.25 -10.37
N ARG A 136 -9.05 26.10 -9.34
CA ARG A 136 -8.37 27.39 -9.22
C ARG A 136 -6.93 27.29 -8.69
N GLY A 137 -6.50 26.10 -8.27
CA GLY A 137 -5.18 25.84 -7.70
C GLY A 137 -5.07 26.12 -6.20
N LEU A 138 -6.20 26.27 -5.50
CA LEU A 138 -6.21 26.39 -4.04
C LEU A 138 -6.01 25.02 -3.41
N LYS A 139 -5.21 24.96 -2.34
CA LYS A 139 -5.15 23.76 -1.50
C LYS A 139 -6.41 23.66 -0.64
N VAL A 140 -6.91 22.46 -0.42
CA VAL A 140 -8.14 22.22 0.36
C VAL A 140 -7.89 21.21 1.46
N ALA A 141 -8.41 21.45 2.66
CA ALA A 141 -8.26 20.53 3.78
C ALA A 141 -9.52 20.44 4.65
N VAL A 142 -9.69 19.29 5.30
CA VAL A 142 -10.69 19.11 6.38
C VAL A 142 -10.01 19.37 7.71
N ALA A 143 -10.65 20.13 8.59
CA ALA A 143 -10.14 20.55 9.88
C ALA A 143 -11.24 20.43 10.95
N SER A 144 -11.40 19.23 11.52
CA SER A 144 -12.55 18.87 12.37
C SER A 144 -12.14 18.55 13.81
N SER A 145 -13.00 18.90 14.78
CA SER A 145 -12.92 18.47 16.18
C SER A 145 -13.48 17.05 16.42
N ALA A 146 -13.83 16.32 15.37
CA ALA A 146 -14.24 14.92 15.46
C ALA A 146 -13.03 13.97 15.35
N ASP A 147 -13.13 12.80 15.98
CA ASP A 147 -12.19 11.70 15.78
C ASP A 147 -12.13 11.26 14.30
N ARG A 148 -10.97 10.73 13.89
CA ARG A 148 -10.68 10.33 12.52
C ARG A 148 -11.66 9.30 11.98
N ILE A 149 -12.09 8.38 12.84
CA ILE A 149 -13.06 7.34 12.48
C ILE A 149 -14.40 7.94 12.01
N LYS A 150 -14.86 9.01 12.68
CA LYS A 150 -16.08 9.72 12.30
C LYS A 150 -15.83 10.61 11.08
N VAL A 151 -14.66 11.24 11.00
CA VAL A 151 -14.29 12.06 9.84
C VAL A 151 -14.33 11.25 8.55
N ASP A 152 -13.64 10.12 8.54
CA ASP A 152 -13.56 9.27 7.35
C ASP A 152 -14.94 8.69 6.97
N ALA A 153 -15.74 8.30 7.97
CA ALA A 153 -17.09 7.78 7.75
C ALA A 153 -18.04 8.84 7.18
N ASN A 154 -18.03 10.05 7.74
CA ASN A 154 -18.89 11.14 7.31
C ASN A 154 -18.53 11.63 5.90
N LEU A 155 -17.24 11.76 5.58
CA LEU A 155 -16.78 12.12 4.23
C LEU A 155 -17.21 11.07 3.20
N ALA A 156 -17.06 9.78 3.53
CA ALA A 156 -17.53 8.69 2.67
C ALA A 156 -19.05 8.69 2.48
N ALA A 157 -19.80 8.95 3.56
CA ALA A 157 -21.26 9.04 3.56
C ALA A 157 -21.78 10.29 2.81
N ALA A 158 -21.00 11.37 2.80
CA ALA A 158 -21.27 12.60 2.06
C ALA A 158 -20.87 12.54 0.58
N GLY A 159 -20.26 11.44 0.11
CA GLY A 159 -19.78 11.33 -1.27
C GLY A 159 -18.53 12.15 -1.57
N LEU A 160 -17.75 12.51 -0.55
CA LEU A 160 -16.52 13.29 -0.64
C LEU A 160 -15.31 12.36 -0.41
N PRO A 161 -14.68 11.78 -1.45
CA PRO A 161 -13.55 10.89 -1.26
C PRO A 161 -12.35 11.62 -0.65
N LEU A 162 -11.61 10.95 0.25
CA LEU A 162 -10.47 11.53 0.98
C LEU A 162 -9.41 12.13 0.04
N SER A 163 -9.24 11.57 -1.16
CA SER A 163 -8.32 12.06 -2.18
C SER A 163 -8.66 13.45 -2.73
N MET A 164 -9.84 13.99 -2.43
CA MET A 164 -10.18 15.38 -2.74
C MET A 164 -9.44 16.37 -1.85
N PHE A 165 -9.02 15.96 -0.66
CA PHE A 165 -8.38 16.86 0.30
C PHE A 165 -6.86 16.69 0.27
N ASP A 166 -6.15 17.82 0.28
CA ASP A 166 -4.69 17.84 0.31
C ASP A 166 -4.17 17.62 1.75
N ALA A 167 -5.02 17.85 2.76
CA ALA A 167 -4.80 17.42 4.15
C ALA A 167 -6.13 17.14 4.87
N ILE A 168 -6.09 16.25 5.86
CA ILE A 168 -7.21 15.98 6.77
C ILE A 168 -6.67 16.01 8.19
N VAL A 169 -7.28 16.84 9.04
CA VAL A 169 -6.90 17.03 10.45
C VAL A 169 -8.12 16.72 11.32
N SER A 170 -7.96 15.73 12.21
CA SER A 170 -8.98 15.24 13.16
C SER A 170 -8.55 15.46 14.61
N ALA A 171 -9.47 15.26 15.55
CA ALA A 171 -9.27 15.54 16.97
C ALA A 171 -8.24 14.65 17.67
N ASP A 172 -8.02 13.41 17.21
CA ASP A 172 -7.19 12.41 17.90
C ASP A 172 -5.74 12.87 18.09
N ALA A 173 -5.29 13.83 17.27
CA ALA A 173 -3.95 14.38 17.30
C ALA A 173 -3.78 15.58 18.25
N PHE A 174 -4.83 16.05 18.92
CA PHE A 174 -4.81 17.30 19.69
C PHE A 174 -5.37 17.17 21.10
N LYS A 175 -4.63 17.71 22.07
CA LYS A 175 -5.10 17.86 23.45
C LYS A 175 -6.13 19.00 23.59
N ASN A 176 -5.97 20.08 22.83
CA ASN A 176 -6.86 21.23 22.82
C ASN A 176 -7.63 21.26 21.50
N LEU A 177 -8.96 21.15 21.58
CA LEU A 177 -9.87 21.26 20.44
C LEU A 177 -10.43 22.68 20.34
N LYS A 178 -11.22 22.98 19.29
CA LYS A 178 -11.91 24.27 19.11
C LYS A 178 -12.64 24.66 20.42
N PRO A 179 -12.47 25.89 20.95
CA PRO A 179 -12.01 27.12 20.28
C PRO A 179 -10.48 27.36 20.25
N ALA A 180 -9.66 26.38 20.64
CA ALA A 180 -8.21 26.50 20.48
C ALA A 180 -7.82 26.48 18.97
N PRO A 181 -6.79 27.23 18.56
CA PRO A 181 -6.41 27.35 17.14
C PRO A 181 -5.66 26.13 16.58
N ASP A 182 -5.31 25.17 17.42
CA ASP A 182 -4.40 24.06 17.17
C ASP A 182 -4.74 23.26 15.90
N ILE A 183 -6.01 22.89 15.73
CA ILE A 183 -6.50 22.12 14.57
C ILE A 183 -6.28 22.90 13.26
N PHE A 184 -6.61 24.18 13.23
CA PHE A 184 -6.45 25.00 12.03
C PHE A 184 -4.97 25.28 11.72
N ILE A 185 -4.16 25.59 12.74
CA ILE A 185 -2.71 25.79 12.57
C ILE A 185 -2.04 24.51 12.06
N ALA A 186 -2.46 23.34 12.53
CA ALA A 186 -1.94 22.08 12.04
C ALA A 186 -2.33 21.86 10.57
N ALA A 187 -3.59 22.12 10.21
CA ALA A 187 -4.05 22.00 8.84
C ALA A 187 -3.29 22.95 7.89
N SER A 188 -3.05 24.20 8.28
CA SER A 188 -2.26 25.13 7.46
C SER A 188 -0.80 24.68 7.31
N LYS A 189 -0.19 24.11 8.36
CA LYS A 189 1.16 23.52 8.30
C LYS A 189 1.22 22.30 7.40
N SER A 190 0.23 21.40 7.48
CA SER A 190 0.14 20.23 6.59
C SER A 190 -0.01 20.63 5.13
N LEU A 191 -0.67 21.75 4.86
CA LEU A 191 -0.77 22.32 3.52
C LEU A 191 0.46 23.12 3.10
N ASP A 192 1.44 23.37 3.96
CA ASP A 192 2.55 24.30 3.70
C ASP A 192 2.04 25.68 3.22
N VAL A 193 1.03 26.21 3.91
CA VAL A 193 0.43 27.52 3.63
C VAL A 193 0.42 28.38 4.91
N PRO A 194 0.88 29.65 4.86
CA PRO A 194 0.81 30.54 6.02
C PRO A 194 -0.65 30.77 6.46
N SER A 195 -0.92 30.81 7.78
CA SER A 195 -2.29 30.97 8.30
C SER A 195 -3.05 32.17 7.73
N ARG A 196 -2.34 33.30 7.53
CA ARG A 196 -2.94 34.51 6.92
C ARG A 196 -3.45 34.30 5.49
N GLU A 197 -2.97 33.29 4.77
CA GLU A 197 -3.39 32.94 3.40
C GLU A 197 -4.50 31.88 3.37
N CYS A 198 -4.98 31.43 4.53
CA CYS A 198 -6.04 30.46 4.65
C CYS A 198 -7.41 31.12 4.88
N ILE A 199 -8.45 30.52 4.30
CA ILE A 199 -9.86 30.80 4.56
C ILE A 199 -10.46 29.58 5.26
N VAL A 200 -11.11 29.78 6.40
CA VAL A 200 -11.87 28.73 7.12
C VAL A 200 -13.35 28.85 6.77
N ILE A 201 -14.01 27.74 6.47
CA ILE A 201 -15.48 27.65 6.37
C ILE A 201 -15.99 26.85 7.57
N GLU A 202 -16.87 27.46 8.35
CA GLU A 202 -17.27 26.98 9.69
C GLU A 202 -18.72 27.39 9.99
N ASP A 203 -19.43 26.63 10.82
CA ASP A 203 -20.83 26.89 11.19
C ASP A 203 -21.05 27.01 12.72
N ALA A 204 -20.01 26.73 13.52
CA ALA A 204 -20.05 26.80 14.98
C ALA A 204 -19.26 27.99 15.56
N LEU A 205 -19.77 28.57 16.66
CA LEU A 205 -19.14 29.70 17.36
C LEU A 205 -17.70 29.38 17.80
N ALA A 206 -17.47 28.18 18.34
CA ALA A 206 -16.15 27.74 18.78
C ALA A 206 -15.14 27.65 17.62
N GLY A 207 -15.59 27.24 16.43
CA GLY A 207 -14.72 27.19 15.26
C GLY A 207 -14.39 28.56 14.70
N VAL A 208 -15.34 29.51 14.67
CA VAL A 208 -15.06 30.90 14.27
C VAL A 208 -14.05 31.54 15.23
N GLN A 209 -14.18 31.28 16.53
CA GLN A 209 -13.20 31.71 17.54
C GLN A 209 -11.81 31.08 17.30
N ALA A 210 -11.75 29.79 16.99
CA ALA A 210 -10.50 29.10 16.68
C ALA A 210 -9.83 29.65 15.42
N ALA A 211 -10.59 29.95 14.36
CA ALA A 211 -10.08 30.55 13.13
C ALA A 211 -9.46 31.94 13.40
N LYS A 212 -10.15 32.76 14.21
CA LYS A 212 -9.66 34.07 14.64
C LYS A 212 -8.39 33.96 15.49
N ALA A 213 -8.35 33.02 16.43
CA ALA A 213 -7.17 32.73 17.25
C ALA A 213 -5.99 32.22 16.41
N ALA A 214 -6.26 31.56 15.28
CA ALA A 214 -5.27 31.10 14.32
C ALA A 214 -4.82 32.19 13.32
N HIS A 215 -5.34 33.42 13.44
CA HIS A 215 -5.15 34.52 12.49
C HIS A 215 -5.56 34.16 11.05
N MET A 216 -6.65 33.42 10.90
CA MET A 216 -7.24 33.03 9.62
C MET A 216 -8.54 33.80 9.39
N ARG A 217 -8.85 34.06 8.11
CA ARG A 217 -10.15 34.63 7.71
C ARG A 217 -11.20 33.52 7.75
N CYS A 218 -12.44 33.84 8.13
CA CYS A 218 -13.49 32.86 8.33
C CYS A 218 -14.79 33.26 7.62
N ILE A 219 -15.30 32.38 6.76
CA ILE A 219 -16.64 32.47 6.20
C ILE A 219 -17.53 31.58 7.06
N ALA A 220 -18.37 32.19 7.90
CA ALA A 220 -19.32 31.45 8.70
C ALA A 220 -20.56 31.08 7.87
N ILE A 221 -21.14 29.91 8.11
CA ILE A 221 -22.41 29.49 7.49
C ILE A 221 -23.49 29.22 8.54
N MET A 222 -24.76 29.46 8.19
CA MET A 222 -25.90 29.41 9.12
C MET A 222 -26.61 28.04 9.18
N THR A 223 -25.87 26.95 8.92
CA THR A 223 -26.43 25.59 8.95
C THR A 223 -26.77 25.14 10.36
N THR A 224 -26.00 25.57 11.37
CA THR A 224 -26.16 25.16 12.77
C THR A 224 -26.61 26.28 13.70
N LEU A 225 -26.07 27.49 13.52
CA LEU A 225 -26.35 28.65 14.38
C LEU A 225 -27.03 29.79 13.63
N SER A 226 -27.77 30.61 14.38
CA SER A 226 -28.40 31.83 13.84
C SER A 226 -27.35 32.88 13.45
N GLU A 227 -27.72 33.79 12.56
CA GLU A 227 -26.88 34.91 12.17
C GLU A 227 -26.48 35.77 13.38
N GLU A 228 -27.42 36.01 14.31
CA GLU A 228 -27.14 36.78 15.53
C GLU A 228 -26.05 36.13 16.38
N THR A 229 -26.12 34.80 16.56
CA THR A 229 -25.12 34.05 17.35
C THR A 229 -23.75 34.04 16.68
N LEU A 230 -23.68 33.84 15.36
CA LEU A 230 -22.40 33.80 14.64
C LEU A 230 -21.71 35.17 14.62
N LYS A 231 -22.48 36.26 14.57
CA LYS A 231 -21.94 37.63 14.64
C LYS A 231 -21.15 37.90 15.92
N GLU A 232 -21.47 37.23 17.03
CA GLU A 232 -20.74 37.38 18.30
C GLU A 232 -19.25 37.02 18.18
N ALA A 233 -18.89 36.07 17.31
CA ALA A 233 -17.49 35.71 17.05
C ALA A 233 -16.80 36.56 15.98
N SER A 234 -17.53 37.46 15.32
CA SER A 234 -17.04 38.37 14.27
C SER A 234 -16.36 37.64 13.08
N PRO A 235 -17.06 36.75 12.35
CA PRO A 235 -16.54 36.14 11.13
C PRO A 235 -16.32 37.19 10.04
N SER A 236 -15.48 36.86 9.05
CA SER A 236 -15.19 37.75 7.91
C SER A 236 -16.39 37.89 6.97
N LEU A 237 -17.16 36.82 6.79
CA LEU A 237 -18.41 36.79 6.02
C LEU A 237 -19.40 35.82 6.67
N ILE A 238 -20.69 36.01 6.40
CA ILE A 238 -21.74 35.04 6.74
C ILE A 238 -22.49 34.66 5.46
N ARG A 239 -22.72 33.36 5.25
CA ARG A 239 -23.55 32.81 4.17
C ARG A 239 -24.59 31.86 4.76
N ARG A 240 -25.64 31.55 4.00
CA ARG A 240 -26.72 30.69 4.48
C ARG A 240 -26.27 29.25 4.67
N ASP A 241 -25.61 28.69 3.65
CA ASP A 241 -25.03 27.35 3.66
C ASP A 241 -23.81 27.31 2.73
N ILE A 242 -23.12 26.17 2.68
CA ILE A 242 -21.94 25.99 1.84
C ILE A 242 -22.22 26.19 0.34
N GLY A 243 -23.43 25.88 -0.13
CA GLY A 243 -23.84 26.11 -1.52
C GLY A 243 -24.02 27.58 -1.88
N ASN A 244 -24.10 28.47 -0.88
CA ASN A 244 -24.10 29.92 -1.07
C ASN A 244 -22.72 30.56 -0.92
N VAL A 245 -21.66 29.79 -0.66
CA VAL A 245 -20.29 30.30 -0.67
C VAL A 245 -19.75 30.24 -2.09
N SER A 246 -19.40 31.39 -2.66
CA SER A 246 -18.83 31.47 -4.01
C SER A 246 -17.29 31.52 -3.98
N LEU A 247 -16.64 31.16 -5.10
CA LEU A 247 -15.19 31.35 -5.25
C LEU A 247 -14.78 32.84 -5.11
N GLN A 248 -15.68 33.78 -5.41
CA GLN A 248 -15.44 35.21 -5.22
C GLN A 248 -15.44 35.62 -3.74
N ASP A 249 -16.33 35.02 -2.94
CA ASP A 249 -16.31 35.18 -1.48
C ASP A 249 -14.97 34.72 -0.90
N ILE A 250 -14.46 33.61 -1.41
CA ILE A 250 -13.16 33.05 -0.98
C ILE A 250 -12.01 33.97 -1.41
N LEU A 251 -11.93 34.36 -2.69
CA LEU A 251 -10.74 35.02 -3.24
C LEU A 251 -10.65 36.52 -2.92
N ILE A 252 -11.77 37.23 -2.80
CA ILE A 252 -11.80 38.69 -2.64
C ILE A 252 -12.78 39.20 -1.57
N GLY A 253 -13.43 38.32 -0.80
CA GLY A 253 -14.26 38.74 0.32
C GLY A 253 -15.67 39.21 -0.02
N GLY A 254 -16.14 38.95 -1.24
CA GLY A 254 -17.47 39.36 -1.71
C GLY A 254 -17.52 40.85 -2.08
N GLY A 255 -18.07 41.17 -3.26
CA GLY A 255 -18.20 42.54 -3.75
C GLY A 255 -19.36 43.31 -3.11
N VAL A 256 -19.14 44.60 -2.86
CA VAL A 256 -20.11 45.61 -2.40
C VAL A 256 -21.40 45.58 -3.23
N SER A 257 -22.53 45.23 -2.59
CA SER A 257 -23.85 45.81 -2.90
C SER A 257 -24.85 45.49 -1.78
N ASP A 258 -24.92 46.40 -0.79
CA ASP A 258 -26.14 46.57 -0.01
C ASP A 258 -27.01 47.62 -0.71
N CYS A 259 -28.23 47.27 -1.08
CA CYS A 259 -29.37 48.12 -0.74
C CYS A 259 -30.67 47.31 -0.72
N HIS A 260 -31.30 47.27 0.45
CA HIS A 260 -32.72 47.04 0.59
C HIS A 260 -33.51 48.04 -0.27
N SER A 261 -34.47 47.55 -1.06
CA SER A 261 -35.78 48.20 -1.12
C SER A 261 -36.88 47.19 -1.42
N SER A 262 -37.96 47.40 -0.70
CA SER A 262 -39.21 46.66 -0.66
C SER A 262 -40.06 46.80 -1.93
N PHE A 263 -41.06 45.92 -2.04
CA PHE A 263 -42.42 46.12 -2.58
C PHE A 263 -42.81 45.49 -3.94
N SER A 264 -43.72 44.52 -3.79
CA SER A 264 -44.85 44.00 -4.58
C SER A 264 -45.19 44.48 -6.01
N LEU A 265 -45.61 43.47 -6.80
CA LEU A 265 -46.78 43.35 -7.71
C LEU A 265 -46.99 44.27 -8.94
N TYR A 266 -47.53 43.62 -9.99
CA TYR A 266 -48.00 44.09 -11.31
C TYR A 266 -46.88 44.45 -12.31
N GLY A 267 -46.87 44.06 -13.58
CA GLY A 267 -47.85 43.46 -14.49
C GLY A 267 -47.57 43.99 -15.92
N THR A 268 -47.83 43.18 -16.94
CA THR A 268 -47.99 43.50 -18.39
C THR A 268 -46.77 44.02 -19.17
N MET A 269 -46.23 43.29 -20.15
CA MET A 269 -46.67 43.01 -21.53
C MET A 269 -46.20 44.05 -22.57
N ASP A 270 -45.78 43.48 -23.71
CA ASP A 270 -45.67 44.03 -25.06
C ASP A 270 -44.43 44.83 -25.45
N ASN A 271 -44.00 44.91 -26.71
CA ASN A 271 -43.89 44.01 -27.87
C ASN A 271 -43.23 44.88 -28.98
N GLU A 272 -42.66 44.25 -30.02
CA GLU A 272 -42.35 44.83 -31.35
C GLU A 272 -41.20 45.86 -31.44
N GLY A 273 -40.37 45.92 -32.50
CA GLY A 273 -40.30 45.19 -33.77
C GLY A 273 -39.48 45.99 -34.81
N ASN A 274 -38.85 45.27 -35.75
CA ASN A 274 -38.67 45.63 -37.18
C ASN A 274 -37.72 46.82 -37.55
N THR A 275 -36.97 46.90 -38.67
CA THR A 275 -36.84 46.13 -39.94
C THR A 275 -35.83 46.80 -40.93
N ILE A 276 -35.26 46.01 -41.88
CA ILE A 276 -35.05 46.25 -43.35
C ILE A 276 -34.00 47.34 -43.76
N ALA A 277 -33.19 47.34 -44.84
CA ALA A 277 -33.06 46.70 -46.17
C ALA A 277 -31.59 46.88 -46.68
N GLU A 278 -31.00 45.99 -47.50
CA GLU A 278 -30.79 46.07 -49.00
C GLU A 278 -29.81 47.18 -49.47
N GLU A 279 -28.90 47.06 -50.45
CA GLU A 279 -28.74 46.18 -51.63
C GLU A 279 -27.36 46.47 -52.35
N LYS A 280 -26.92 45.52 -53.21
CA LYS A 280 -26.14 45.65 -54.49
C LYS A 280 -24.60 45.89 -54.55
N MET A 281 -23.89 44.79 -54.91
CA MET A 281 -23.08 44.48 -56.16
C MET A 281 -22.18 45.55 -56.85
N PRO A 282 -21.20 45.20 -57.76
CA PRO A 282 -20.64 43.89 -58.20
C PRO A 282 -19.09 43.80 -58.50
N ARG A 283 -18.60 42.56 -58.77
CA ARG A 283 -17.51 42.06 -59.70
C ARG A 283 -16.08 42.67 -59.63
N SER A 284 -14.94 42.01 -59.92
CA SER A 284 -14.43 40.74 -60.50
C SER A 284 -12.99 40.60 -59.92
N GLU A 285 -12.32 39.46 -59.71
CA GLU A 285 -11.81 38.53 -60.71
C GLU A 285 -11.05 37.38 -59.98
N THR A 286 -11.08 36.19 -60.58
CA THR A 286 -10.81 34.86 -60.02
C THR A 286 -9.32 34.47 -60.01
N ILE A 287 -8.83 33.74 -58.98
CA ILE A 287 -7.96 32.54 -59.13
C ILE A 287 -8.25 31.56 -57.99
N ASN A 288 -8.51 30.30 -58.36
CA ASN A 288 -9.02 29.20 -57.52
C ASN A 288 -7.93 28.34 -56.87
N ASN A 289 -8.24 27.92 -55.64
CA ASN A 289 -8.16 26.60 -54.99
C ASN A 289 -7.07 25.59 -55.35
N MET A 290 -6.53 25.00 -54.28
CA MET A 290 -5.90 23.69 -54.30
C MET A 290 -6.37 22.86 -53.10
N GLU A 291 -6.84 21.65 -53.38
CA GLU A 291 -7.11 20.59 -52.42
C GLU A 291 -6.50 19.29 -52.99
N GLN A 292 -6.04 18.42 -52.07
CA GLN A 292 -5.82 16.97 -52.17
C GLN A 292 -4.57 16.36 -52.87
N ALA A 293 -3.85 15.60 -52.03
CA ALA A 293 -3.39 14.21 -52.16
C ALA A 293 -2.24 13.80 -53.11
N SER A 294 -1.20 13.23 -52.48
CA SER A 294 -0.36 12.05 -52.83
C SER A 294 0.21 11.84 -54.25
N GLN A 295 1.50 11.49 -54.38
CA GLN A 295 2.00 10.19 -54.89
C GLN A 295 3.52 10.17 -55.18
N GLU A 296 4.00 8.98 -55.52
CA GLU A 296 5.32 8.37 -55.36
C GLU A 296 6.10 8.25 -56.72
N ILE A 297 7.29 7.63 -56.66
CA ILE A 297 8.04 6.84 -57.69
C ILE A 297 9.20 7.48 -58.52
N LEU A 298 10.36 6.76 -58.49
CA LEU A 298 11.31 6.30 -59.57
C LEU A 298 12.78 6.77 -59.37
N LYS A 299 13.89 6.00 -59.56
CA LYS A 299 14.20 4.57 -59.84
C LYS A 299 15.74 4.34 -59.78
N GLU A 300 16.16 3.12 -59.39
CA GLU A 300 17.28 2.24 -59.86
C GLU A 300 18.81 2.56 -59.80
N GLU A 301 19.55 1.56 -59.24
CA GLU A 301 20.87 0.96 -59.61
C GLU A 301 22.19 1.75 -59.37
N THR A 302 23.36 1.19 -58.97
CA THR A 302 23.88 -0.17 -58.70
C THR A 302 25.22 -0.09 -57.90
N GLU A 303 25.52 -1.17 -57.15
CA GLU A 303 26.84 -1.79 -56.83
C GLU A 303 28.04 -1.04 -56.18
N GLY A 304 28.53 -1.62 -55.07
CA GLY A 304 29.89 -2.21 -55.03
C GLY A 304 30.97 -1.62 -54.08
N GLY A 305 31.53 -2.48 -53.22
CA GLY A 305 32.92 -2.39 -52.70
C GLY A 305 33.11 -1.68 -51.35
N LEU A 306 33.35 -2.33 -50.20
CA LEU A 306 34.50 -3.14 -49.75
C LEU A 306 35.75 -2.33 -49.33
N VAL A 307 36.08 -2.44 -48.03
CA VAL A 307 37.44 -2.58 -47.44
C VAL A 307 38.37 -1.35 -47.24
N THR A 308 38.56 -1.08 -45.94
CA THR A 308 39.79 -0.87 -45.13
C THR A 308 40.83 0.23 -45.42
N ASN A 309 41.37 0.64 -44.26
CA ASN A 309 42.76 0.99 -43.96
C ASN A 309 43.25 2.44 -44.14
N THR A 310 43.35 3.08 -42.97
CA THR A 310 44.59 3.64 -42.42
C THR A 310 45.60 4.25 -43.40
N ASN A 311 45.80 5.55 -43.32
CA ASN A 311 47.08 6.05 -42.78
C ASN A 311 47.06 7.54 -42.45
N ARG A 312 47.67 7.82 -41.29
CA ARG A 312 48.09 9.14 -40.84
C ARG A 312 49.12 9.73 -41.81
N ASN A 313 48.98 11.01 -42.16
CA ASN A 313 49.95 12.01 -41.70
C ASN A 313 49.49 13.45 -41.95
N LYS A 314 49.85 14.29 -40.97
CA LYS A 314 49.74 15.75 -40.85
C LYS A 314 50.06 16.45 -42.19
N THR A 315 49.49 17.62 -42.51
CA THR A 315 49.80 18.89 -41.84
C THR A 315 48.82 20.02 -42.25
N ILE A 316 48.60 20.96 -41.32
CA ILE A 316 48.11 22.36 -41.45
C ILE A 316 46.60 22.56 -41.66
N PHE A 317 45.86 22.62 -40.53
CA PHE A 317 44.63 23.40 -40.44
C PHE A 317 44.97 24.81 -39.93
N SER A 318 44.69 25.83 -40.74
CA SER A 318 44.56 27.21 -40.27
C SER A 318 43.23 27.33 -39.52
N ALA A 319 43.30 27.82 -38.28
CA ALA A 319 42.16 28.08 -37.43
C ALA A 319 41.20 29.12 -38.03
N GLY A 320 39.91 28.80 -38.04
CA GLY A 320 38.83 29.69 -38.43
C GLY A 320 37.49 29.26 -37.80
N ARG A 321 37.38 29.48 -36.48
CA ARG A 321 36.14 29.59 -35.68
C ARG A 321 35.08 28.46 -35.78
N LEU A 322 35.25 27.45 -34.93
CA LEU A 322 34.15 26.96 -34.08
C LEU A 322 34.76 26.59 -32.70
N LEU A 323 35.00 27.62 -31.88
CA LEU A 323 35.39 27.47 -30.48
C LEU A 323 34.13 27.66 -29.64
N ASP A 324 33.29 26.63 -29.58
CA ASP A 324 32.34 26.51 -28.48
C ASP A 324 33.11 26.04 -27.24
N SER A 325 32.93 26.76 -26.14
CA SER A 325 33.82 26.66 -24.99
C SER A 325 33.65 25.31 -24.29
N ARG A 326 34.73 24.72 -23.77
CA ARG A 326 34.65 23.52 -22.91
C ARG A 326 33.64 23.68 -21.76
N ARG A 327 33.35 24.92 -21.33
CA ARG A 327 32.34 25.23 -20.31
C ARG A 327 30.91 25.02 -20.82
N ASP A 328 30.62 25.27 -22.09
CA ASP A 328 29.28 25.09 -22.64
C ASP A 328 29.01 23.61 -22.90
N ILE A 329 30.00 22.84 -23.36
CA ILE A 329 29.91 21.37 -23.42
C ILE A 329 29.69 20.78 -22.02
N LEU A 330 30.42 21.26 -21.01
CA LEU A 330 30.23 20.84 -19.62
C LEU A 330 28.86 21.26 -19.07
N ARG A 331 28.35 22.45 -19.41
CA ARG A 331 27.05 22.96 -18.95
C ARG A 331 25.87 22.25 -19.61
N TYR A 332 25.88 22.08 -20.92
CA TYR A 332 24.82 21.36 -21.63
C TYR A 332 24.90 19.86 -21.36
N GLY A 333 26.10 19.30 -21.20
CA GLY A 333 26.30 17.94 -20.74
C GLY A 333 25.80 17.72 -19.31
N SER A 334 26.12 18.60 -18.36
CA SER A 334 25.64 18.49 -16.99
C SER A 334 24.13 18.75 -16.86
N LEU A 335 23.58 19.67 -17.66
CA LEU A 335 22.14 19.89 -17.74
C LEU A 335 21.41 18.69 -18.35
N GLY A 336 21.96 18.08 -19.40
CA GLY A 336 21.42 16.85 -19.98
C GLY A 336 21.43 15.68 -18.99
N ILE A 337 22.52 15.54 -18.22
CA ILE A 337 22.59 14.55 -17.12
C ILE A 337 21.56 14.89 -16.04
N ALA A 338 21.45 16.15 -15.61
CA ALA A 338 20.50 16.56 -14.57
C ALA A 338 19.05 16.34 -14.99
N ILE A 339 18.68 16.65 -16.25
CA ILE A 339 17.35 16.38 -16.80
C ILE A 339 17.11 14.87 -16.88
N SER A 340 18.10 14.08 -17.31
CA SER A 340 17.99 12.62 -17.36
C SER A 340 17.82 12.01 -15.96
N CYS A 341 18.57 12.49 -14.97
CA CYS A 341 18.43 12.09 -13.57
C CYS A 341 17.08 12.50 -12.99
N ALA A 342 16.61 13.72 -13.28
CA ALA A 342 15.30 14.19 -12.83
C ALA A 342 14.17 13.37 -13.46
N PHE A 343 14.27 13.07 -14.75
CA PHE A 343 13.34 12.18 -15.45
C PHE A 343 13.37 10.76 -14.88
N PHE A 344 14.56 10.23 -14.59
CA PHE A 344 14.73 8.91 -13.97
C PHE A 344 14.09 8.87 -12.57
N ILE A 345 14.35 9.87 -11.72
CA ILE A 345 13.76 9.99 -10.39
C ILE A 345 12.24 10.12 -10.48
N ALA A 346 11.74 10.95 -11.40
CA ALA A 346 10.29 11.13 -11.58
C ALA A 346 9.60 9.84 -12.05
N THR A 347 10.21 9.12 -12.99
CA THR A 347 9.66 7.86 -13.52
C THR A 347 9.82 6.68 -12.55
N ASN A 348 10.76 6.76 -11.61
CA ASN A 348 11.03 5.74 -10.59
C ASN A 348 10.73 6.24 -9.17
N TRP A 349 9.81 7.20 -9.02
CA TRP A 349 9.55 7.87 -7.74
C TRP A 349 9.20 6.88 -6.62
N LYS A 350 8.40 5.84 -6.92
CA LYS A 350 8.12 4.76 -5.96
C LYS A 350 9.41 4.13 -5.46
N ALA A 351 10.28 3.61 -6.34
CA ALA A 351 11.56 3.02 -5.96
C ALA A 351 12.44 3.97 -5.11
N MET A 352 12.38 5.28 -5.38
CA MET A 352 13.13 6.29 -4.63
C MET A 352 12.62 6.53 -3.20
N GLN A 353 11.35 6.23 -2.88
CA GLN A 353 10.81 6.36 -1.51
C GLN A 353 11.46 5.38 -0.52
N TYR A 354 11.92 4.23 -1.02
CA TYR A 354 12.57 3.17 -0.23
C TYR A 354 14.07 3.42 -0.03
N THR A 355 14.64 4.34 -0.81
CA THR A 355 16.05 4.67 -0.71
C THR A 355 16.29 5.49 0.55
N SER A 356 17.17 5.03 1.45
CA SER A 356 17.64 5.85 2.55
C SER A 356 18.83 6.71 2.10
N PRO A 357 18.72 8.06 2.11
CA PRO A 357 19.86 8.93 1.81
C PRO A 357 21.02 8.67 2.77
N LYS A 358 20.73 8.33 4.03
CA LYS A 358 21.71 7.97 5.03
C LYS A 358 22.40 6.65 4.71
N ALA A 359 21.69 5.66 4.16
CA ALA A 359 22.32 4.43 3.68
C ALA A 359 23.30 4.69 2.53
N ILE A 360 22.95 5.57 1.59
CA ILE A 360 23.86 5.97 0.49
C ILE A 360 25.10 6.66 1.06
N LEU A 361 24.93 7.60 2.01
CA LEU A 361 26.05 8.25 2.67
C LEU A 361 26.92 7.25 3.43
N ASN A 362 26.33 6.28 4.13
CA ASN A 362 27.05 5.22 4.82
C ASN A 362 27.83 4.32 3.84
N LEU A 363 27.28 4.03 2.67
CA LEU A 363 27.98 3.27 1.63
C LEU A 363 29.19 4.04 1.07
N LEU A 364 29.06 5.36 0.89
CA LEU A 364 30.10 6.21 0.31
C LEU A 364 31.19 6.61 1.31
N PHE A 365 30.84 6.79 2.58
CA PHE A 365 31.70 7.41 3.60
C PHE A 365 31.80 6.63 4.92
N GLY A 366 31.07 5.52 5.07
CA GLY A 366 31.08 4.69 6.26
C GLY A 366 32.29 3.75 6.31
N ASN A 367 32.79 3.50 7.52
CA ASN A 367 33.81 2.47 7.74
C ASN A 367 33.16 1.08 7.71
N ASN A 368 33.35 0.33 6.62
CA ASN A 368 32.94 -1.07 6.47
C ASN A 368 33.86 -2.03 7.26
N SER A 369 33.95 -1.88 8.58
CA SER A 369 34.57 -2.90 9.43
C SER A 369 33.50 -3.90 9.86
N SER A 370 33.46 -5.07 9.22
CA SER A 370 32.62 -6.19 9.63
C SER A 370 33.19 -6.82 10.90
N THR A 371 32.88 -6.24 12.07
CA THR A 371 33.15 -6.85 13.38
C THR A 371 32.63 -8.30 13.44
N PHE A 372 31.60 -8.61 12.65
CA PHE A 372 30.95 -9.92 12.52
C PHE A 372 31.67 -10.94 11.62
N ALA A 373 32.65 -10.52 10.80
CA ALA A 373 33.41 -11.44 9.93
C ALA A 373 34.70 -11.97 10.57
N LEU A 374 35.08 -11.47 11.75
CA LEU A 374 36.24 -11.94 12.48
C LEU A 374 35.90 -13.28 13.16
N ASN A 375 36.66 -14.32 12.79
CA ASN A 375 36.76 -15.61 13.48
C ASN A 375 35.56 -16.59 13.37
N GLN A 376 35.24 -17.00 12.15
CA GLN A 376 34.55 -18.28 11.93
C GLN A 376 35.45 -19.44 12.42
N GLY A 377 35.14 -20.04 13.57
CA GLY A 377 35.84 -21.22 14.11
C GLY A 377 36.24 -21.18 15.59
N GLU A 378 36.10 -20.04 16.27
CA GLU A 378 36.39 -19.93 17.71
C GLU A 378 35.23 -20.43 18.60
N SER A 379 35.54 -20.72 19.88
CA SER A 379 34.53 -21.12 20.85
C SER A 379 33.51 -20.01 21.08
N ARG A 380 32.27 -20.38 21.40
CA ARG A 380 31.18 -19.43 21.66
C ARG A 380 31.54 -18.41 22.75
N SER A 381 32.21 -18.86 23.82
CA SER A 381 32.64 -17.97 24.91
C SER A 381 33.65 -16.92 24.46
N ALA A 382 34.58 -17.27 23.56
CA ALA A 382 35.52 -16.33 22.99
C ALA A 382 34.83 -15.26 22.13
N ARG A 383 33.86 -15.68 21.29
CA ARG A 383 33.03 -14.76 20.48
C ARG A 383 32.23 -13.78 21.35
N ILE A 384 31.58 -14.27 22.40
CA ILE A 384 30.85 -13.41 23.34
C ILE A 384 31.80 -12.39 23.98
N GLN A 385 32.99 -12.81 24.43
CA GLN A 385 33.96 -11.89 25.04
C GLN A 385 34.47 -10.84 24.05
N GLN A 386 34.60 -11.18 22.77
CA GLN A 386 34.93 -10.20 21.72
C GLN A 386 33.84 -9.16 21.56
N PHE A 387 32.56 -9.56 21.53
CA PHE A 387 31.45 -8.62 21.49
C PHE A 387 31.37 -7.76 22.75
N VAL A 388 31.69 -8.30 23.94
CA VAL A 388 31.80 -7.50 25.17
C VAL A 388 32.88 -6.43 25.03
N ASN A 389 34.05 -6.78 24.50
CA ASN A 389 35.14 -5.83 24.28
C ASN A 389 34.75 -4.77 23.22
N TYR A 390 34.05 -5.18 22.17
CA TYR A 390 33.51 -4.29 21.14
C TYR A 390 32.53 -3.27 21.75
N ILE A 391 31.55 -3.72 22.52
CA ILE A 391 30.57 -2.84 23.17
C ILE A 391 31.27 -1.88 24.13
N SER A 392 32.27 -2.35 24.88
CA SER A 392 33.10 -1.51 25.75
C SER A 392 33.79 -0.38 24.98
N ASP A 393 34.39 -0.68 23.82
CA ASP A 393 35.04 0.30 22.95
C ASP A 393 34.04 1.29 22.34
N VAL A 394 32.87 0.80 21.88
CA VAL A 394 31.77 1.64 21.38
C VAL A 394 31.30 2.64 22.44
N GLU A 395 31.10 2.19 23.68
CA GLU A 395 30.70 3.05 24.79
C GLU A 395 31.82 4.02 25.21
N ALA A 396 33.09 3.57 25.23
CA ALA A 396 34.23 4.41 25.59
C ALA A 396 34.47 5.54 24.59
N ARG A 397 34.24 5.30 23.29
CA ARG A 397 34.33 6.34 22.25
C ARG A 397 33.20 7.36 22.35
N GLY A 398 32.02 6.95 22.82
CA GLY A 398 30.86 7.83 22.98
C GLY A 398 30.26 8.33 21.66
N THR A 399 30.68 7.81 20.51
CA THR A 399 30.23 8.25 19.17
C THR A 399 29.05 7.47 18.61
N ALA A 400 28.56 6.44 19.32
CA ALA A 400 27.42 5.65 18.87
C ALA A 400 26.16 6.53 18.77
N PRO A 401 25.45 6.51 17.62
CA PRO A 401 24.28 7.35 17.44
C PRO A 401 23.15 6.86 18.36
N VAL A 402 22.38 7.81 18.88
CA VAL A 402 21.13 7.53 19.58
C VAL A 402 20.06 7.21 18.54
N VAL A 403 19.32 6.12 18.77
CA VAL A 403 18.18 5.73 17.93
C VAL A 403 17.06 6.75 18.13
N PRO A 404 16.45 7.30 17.06
CA PRO A 404 15.32 8.21 17.18
C PRO A 404 14.14 7.54 17.87
N GLU A 405 13.32 8.35 18.55
CA GLU A 405 12.08 7.84 19.13
C GLU A 405 11.10 7.39 18.05
N PHE A 406 10.25 6.41 18.38
CA PHE A 406 9.12 6.07 17.53
C PHE A 406 8.17 7.28 17.41
N PRO A 407 7.75 7.68 16.20
CA PRO A 407 6.75 8.73 16.06
C PRO A 407 5.47 8.38 16.82
N SER A 408 4.93 9.33 17.59
CA SER A 408 3.79 9.09 18.48
C SER A 408 2.48 8.75 17.75
N ARG A 409 2.43 8.94 16.43
CA ARG A 409 1.25 8.69 15.58
C ARG A 409 1.23 7.29 14.95
N LEU A 410 2.28 6.48 15.14
CA LEU A 410 2.33 5.16 14.52
C LEU A 410 1.39 4.21 15.26
N ASP A 411 0.72 3.37 14.49
CA ASP A 411 -0.10 2.28 15.02
C ASP A 411 0.79 1.13 15.51
N TRP A 412 0.33 0.45 16.55
CA TRP A 412 1.01 -0.69 17.16
C TRP A 412 0.09 -1.91 17.21
N LEU A 413 0.70 -3.08 17.08
CA LEU A 413 0.10 -4.39 17.26
C LEU A 413 0.88 -5.12 18.36
N ASN A 414 0.22 -6.04 19.06
CA ASN A 414 0.78 -6.80 20.18
C ASN A 414 1.22 -5.96 21.40
N SER A 415 1.14 -4.64 21.38
CA SER A 415 1.42 -3.75 22.52
C SER A 415 0.77 -2.37 22.36
N ALA A 416 0.72 -1.61 23.45
CA ALA A 416 0.57 -0.15 23.35
C ALA A 416 1.84 0.48 22.73
N PRO A 417 1.79 1.76 22.28
CA PRO A 417 2.98 2.44 21.78
C PRO A 417 4.13 2.44 22.78
N LEU A 418 5.31 2.03 22.34
CA LEU A 418 6.52 1.94 23.16
C LEU A 418 7.46 3.11 22.91
N GLN A 419 8.17 3.56 23.94
CA GLN A 419 9.16 4.62 23.87
C GLN A 419 10.53 4.17 24.39
N PHE A 420 11.62 4.56 23.70
CA PHE A 420 12.98 4.23 24.10
C PHE A 420 13.36 4.80 25.46
N HIS A 421 12.96 6.04 25.73
CA HIS A 421 13.32 6.75 26.96
C HIS A 421 12.49 6.36 28.20
N GLN A 422 11.42 5.58 28.00
CA GLN A 422 10.48 5.18 29.05
C GLN A 422 10.32 3.66 29.11
N ASP A 423 9.58 3.07 28.16
CA ASP A 423 9.14 1.67 28.23
C ASP A 423 10.28 0.68 27.91
N LEU A 424 11.19 1.06 27.00
CA LEU A 424 12.35 0.25 26.61
C LEU A 424 13.62 0.63 27.38
N LYS A 425 13.56 1.62 28.27
CA LYS A 425 14.70 2.07 29.04
C LYS A 425 15.22 0.94 29.94
N GLY A 426 16.53 0.72 29.90
CA GLY A 426 17.17 -0.36 30.65
C GLY A 426 17.16 -1.71 29.91
N LYS A 427 16.72 -1.79 28.66
CA LYS A 427 16.65 -3.04 27.89
C LYS A 427 17.59 -3.04 26.69
N VAL A 428 18.13 -4.20 26.38
CA VAL A 428 18.68 -4.46 25.04
C VAL A 428 17.50 -4.67 24.10
N VAL A 429 17.37 -3.87 23.05
CA VAL A 429 16.26 -3.95 22.09
C VAL A 429 16.79 -4.44 20.76
N LEU A 430 16.16 -5.46 20.19
CA LEU A 430 16.37 -5.89 18.82
C LEU A 430 15.25 -5.33 17.95
N LEU A 431 15.58 -4.35 17.10
CA LEU A 431 14.66 -3.88 16.07
C LEU A 431 14.80 -4.77 14.84
N ASP A 432 13.70 -5.33 14.37
CA ASP A 432 13.60 -6.08 13.12
C ASP A 432 12.91 -5.21 12.07
N PHE A 433 13.64 -4.75 11.05
CA PHE A 433 13.08 -4.02 9.92
C PHE A 433 12.61 -5.01 8.87
N TRP A 434 11.30 -5.23 8.80
CA TRP A 434 10.69 -6.31 8.03
C TRP A 434 9.46 -5.86 7.25
N THR A 435 9.03 -6.68 6.30
CA THR A 435 7.76 -6.55 5.56
C THR A 435 7.26 -7.96 5.28
N TYR A 436 5.94 -8.19 5.32
CA TYR A 436 5.41 -9.55 5.32
C TYR A 436 5.34 -10.21 3.94
N CYS A 437 5.48 -9.44 2.86
CA CYS A 437 5.56 -9.99 1.50
C CYS A 437 6.86 -10.77 1.25
N CYS A 438 7.94 -10.41 1.94
CA CYS A 438 9.31 -10.82 1.63
C CYS A 438 9.66 -12.17 2.27
N ILE A 439 10.07 -13.14 1.44
CA ILE A 439 10.46 -14.47 1.90
C ILE A 439 11.66 -14.45 2.84
N ASN A 440 12.61 -13.54 2.62
CA ASN A 440 13.77 -13.39 3.49
C ASN A 440 13.36 -12.93 4.90
N CYS A 441 12.32 -12.10 5.03
CA CYS A 441 11.75 -11.71 6.32
C CYS A 441 11.02 -12.88 7.00
N MET A 442 10.28 -13.69 6.23
CA MET A 442 9.60 -14.88 6.78
C MET A 442 10.62 -15.87 7.37
N HIS A 443 11.73 -16.11 6.68
CA HIS A 443 12.76 -17.06 7.12
C HIS A 443 13.45 -16.70 8.45
N VAL A 444 13.41 -15.45 8.89
CA VAL A 444 14.05 -15.03 10.16
C VAL A 444 13.10 -15.07 11.34
N LEU A 445 11.79 -15.24 11.13
CA LEU A 445 10.81 -15.31 12.23
C LEU A 445 11.12 -16.45 13.22
N PRO A 446 11.52 -17.68 12.80
CA PRO A 446 11.94 -18.72 13.74
C PRO A 446 13.20 -18.35 14.54
N ASP A 447 14.10 -17.56 13.94
CA ASP A 447 15.30 -17.09 14.62
C ASP A 447 14.98 -16.04 15.69
N LEU A 448 14.02 -15.14 15.40
CA LEU A 448 13.50 -14.17 16.38
C LEU A 448 12.78 -14.88 17.53
N GLU A 449 11.91 -15.84 17.23
CA GLU A 449 11.21 -16.63 18.24
C GLU A 449 12.19 -17.37 19.16
N PHE A 450 13.28 -17.92 18.60
CA PHE A 450 14.34 -18.53 19.38
C PHE A 450 14.95 -17.55 20.40
N LEU A 451 15.27 -16.32 19.96
CA LEU A 451 15.85 -15.29 20.84
C LEU A 451 14.86 -14.84 21.92
N GLU A 452 13.59 -14.62 21.55
CA GLU A 452 12.52 -14.28 22.48
C GLU A 452 12.37 -15.34 23.59
N ARG A 453 12.31 -16.62 23.20
CA ARG A 453 12.20 -17.73 24.15
C ARG A 453 13.44 -17.84 25.05
N LYS A 454 14.63 -17.70 24.48
CA LYS A 454 15.91 -17.81 25.22
C LYS A 454 16.07 -16.69 26.26
N TYR A 455 15.68 -15.46 25.91
CA TYR A 455 15.92 -14.27 26.72
C TYR A 455 14.67 -13.72 27.44
N LYS A 456 13.57 -14.49 27.48
CA LYS A 456 12.26 -14.07 28.05
C LYS A 456 12.33 -13.44 29.46
N ASP A 457 13.25 -13.90 30.31
CA ASP A 457 13.41 -13.45 31.71
C ASP A 457 14.56 -12.45 31.89
N LYS A 458 15.09 -11.91 30.77
CA LYS A 458 16.19 -10.92 30.76
C LYS A 458 15.68 -9.56 30.33
N ALA A 459 16.49 -8.52 30.53
CA ALA A 459 16.24 -7.18 30.02
C ALA A 459 16.46 -7.09 28.50
N PHE A 460 15.69 -7.89 27.75
CA PHE A 460 15.74 -7.99 26.30
C PHE A 460 14.32 -7.95 25.73
N THR A 461 14.15 -7.36 24.54
CA THR A 461 12.89 -7.41 23.80
C THR A 461 13.14 -7.24 22.30
N VAL A 462 12.28 -7.86 21.49
CA VAL A 462 12.23 -7.67 20.04
C VAL A 462 11.12 -6.68 19.74
N VAL A 463 11.34 -5.78 18.78
CA VAL A 463 10.30 -4.92 18.22
C VAL A 463 10.35 -5.03 16.70
N GLY A 464 9.27 -5.53 16.10
CA GLY A 464 9.11 -5.59 14.65
C GLY A 464 8.77 -4.19 14.10
N VAL A 465 9.70 -3.57 13.39
CA VAL A 465 9.50 -2.30 12.69
C VAL A 465 9.03 -2.60 11.27
N HIS A 466 7.72 -2.78 11.12
CA HIS A 466 7.13 -3.12 9.83
C HIS A 466 7.27 -1.93 8.86
N SER A 467 8.13 -2.09 7.87
CA SER A 467 8.51 -1.07 6.89
C SER A 467 8.04 -1.54 5.51
N ALA A 468 6.83 -1.12 5.13
CA ALA A 468 6.10 -1.66 3.98
C ALA A 468 6.87 -1.53 2.64
N LYS A 469 6.91 -2.60 1.84
CA LYS A 469 7.34 -2.53 0.44
C LYS A 469 6.18 -2.11 -0.47
N PHE A 470 5.03 -2.76 -0.34
CA PHE A 470 3.85 -2.54 -1.17
C PHE A 470 2.83 -1.58 -0.52
N ASP A 471 1.92 -1.02 -1.32
CA ASP A 471 0.91 -0.06 -0.82
C ASP A 471 -0.10 -0.74 0.11
N ASN A 472 -0.48 -1.99 -0.17
CA ASN A 472 -1.35 -2.81 0.70
C ASN A 472 -0.74 -3.03 2.10
N GLU A 473 0.57 -3.22 2.19
CA GLU A 473 1.24 -3.51 3.46
C GLU A 473 1.30 -2.31 4.41
N LYS A 474 0.88 -1.11 3.97
CA LYS A 474 0.73 0.07 4.84
C LYS A 474 -0.56 0.00 5.67
N ASP A 475 -1.53 -0.81 5.24
CA ASP A 475 -2.80 -1.00 5.94
C ASP A 475 -2.62 -1.83 7.22
N LEU A 476 -3.09 -1.30 8.34
CA LEU A 476 -2.93 -1.94 9.65
C LEU A 476 -3.65 -3.30 9.74
N GLN A 477 -4.78 -3.48 9.06
CA GLN A 477 -5.50 -4.76 9.07
C GLN A 477 -4.75 -5.83 8.27
N ALA A 478 -4.11 -5.43 7.16
CA ALA A 478 -3.24 -6.31 6.40
C ALA A 478 -2.04 -6.79 7.25
N ILE A 479 -1.37 -5.88 7.96
CA ILE A 479 -0.29 -6.21 8.89
C ILE A 479 -0.79 -7.10 10.03
N ARG A 480 -1.96 -6.80 10.62
CA ARG A 480 -2.58 -7.64 11.67
C ARG A 480 -2.82 -9.07 11.17
N ASN A 481 -3.38 -9.21 9.96
CA ASN A 481 -3.58 -10.53 9.36
C ASN A 481 -2.24 -11.25 9.14
N ALA A 482 -1.16 -10.55 8.78
CA ALA A 482 0.18 -11.13 8.67
C ALA A 482 0.75 -11.55 10.04
N VAL A 483 0.61 -10.72 11.07
CA VAL A 483 0.99 -11.05 12.46
C VAL A 483 0.32 -12.33 12.93
N LEU A 484 -0.99 -12.47 12.66
CA LEU A 484 -1.76 -13.69 12.94
C LEU A 484 -1.33 -14.86 12.06
N ARG A 485 -1.08 -14.61 10.78
CA ARG A 485 -0.66 -15.64 9.82
C ARG A 485 0.66 -16.24 10.23
N TYR A 486 1.66 -15.45 10.58
CA TYR A 486 3.01 -15.93 10.92
C TYR A 486 3.25 -16.10 12.42
N ASN A 487 2.21 -15.99 13.25
CA ASN A 487 2.27 -16.19 14.71
C ASN A 487 3.31 -15.30 15.42
N ILE A 488 3.40 -14.04 15.00
CA ILE A 488 4.32 -13.05 15.56
C ILE A 488 3.81 -12.60 16.93
N ASN A 489 4.65 -12.73 17.97
CA ASN A 489 4.25 -12.48 19.37
C ASN A 489 4.95 -11.26 20.01
N HIS A 490 5.98 -10.69 19.39
CA HIS A 490 6.57 -9.43 19.83
C HIS A 490 5.71 -8.22 19.43
N PRO A 491 5.93 -7.05 20.08
CA PRO A 491 5.45 -5.76 19.60
C PRO A 491 5.78 -5.51 18.13
N VAL A 492 4.81 -5.02 17.36
CA VAL A 492 4.99 -4.60 15.98
C VAL A 492 4.49 -3.18 15.81
N VAL A 493 5.33 -2.31 15.24
CA VAL A 493 4.96 -0.93 14.88
C VAL A 493 4.80 -0.81 13.38
N ASN A 494 3.73 -0.15 12.92
CA ASN A 494 3.52 0.17 11.51
C ASN A 494 4.31 1.42 11.12
N ASP A 495 5.55 1.24 10.66
CA ASP A 495 6.36 2.28 10.02
C ASP A 495 6.15 2.26 8.49
N GLY A 496 4.89 2.26 8.04
CA GLY A 496 4.52 2.20 6.62
C GLY A 496 5.02 3.38 5.76
N ASP A 497 5.35 4.51 6.41
CA ASP A 497 6.02 5.65 5.78
C ASP A 497 7.55 5.51 5.78
N MET A 498 8.12 4.47 6.40
CA MET A 498 9.55 4.14 6.48
C MET A 498 10.42 5.24 7.11
N TYR A 499 9.90 5.89 8.16
CA TYR A 499 10.62 6.95 8.87
C TYR A 499 11.85 6.41 9.61
N LEU A 500 11.69 5.40 10.47
CA LEU A 500 12.82 4.81 11.21
C LEU A 500 13.81 4.16 10.26
N TRP A 501 13.32 3.50 9.20
CA TRP A 501 14.14 2.94 8.13
C TRP A 501 15.11 3.97 7.55
N ARG A 502 14.62 5.16 7.18
CA ARG A 502 15.47 6.23 6.63
C ARG A 502 16.41 6.81 7.68
N GLU A 503 15.90 7.10 8.87
CA GLU A 503 16.70 7.70 9.95
C GLU A 503 17.83 6.80 10.42
N LEU A 504 17.66 5.48 10.39
CA LEU A 504 18.70 4.52 10.73
C LEU A 504 19.58 4.10 9.56
N GLY A 505 19.30 4.55 8.34
CA GLY A 505 20.13 4.19 7.18
C GLY A 505 19.93 2.74 6.73
N ILE A 506 18.72 2.20 6.89
CA ILE A 506 18.39 0.84 6.45
C ILE A 506 18.24 0.80 4.92
N SER A 507 18.62 -0.32 4.31
CA SER A 507 18.60 -0.50 2.85
C SER A 507 18.31 -1.93 2.40
N SER A 508 17.89 -2.82 3.30
CA SER A 508 17.63 -4.23 2.99
C SER A 508 16.56 -4.79 3.91
N TRP A 509 15.73 -5.68 3.39
CA TRP A 509 14.82 -6.50 4.17
C TRP A 509 15.36 -7.94 4.28
N PRO A 510 15.35 -8.56 5.47
CA PRO A 510 15.26 -7.91 6.77
C PRO A 510 16.54 -7.13 7.10
N THR A 511 16.48 -6.23 8.08
CA THR A 511 17.67 -5.69 8.77
C THR A 511 17.43 -5.64 10.26
N PHE A 512 18.40 -6.11 11.04
CA PHE A 512 18.38 -6.07 12.49
C PHE A 512 19.18 -4.89 13.02
N ALA A 513 18.64 -4.14 13.98
CA ALA A 513 19.38 -3.14 14.74
C ALA A 513 19.36 -3.47 16.23
N VAL A 514 20.54 -3.69 16.81
CA VAL A 514 20.69 -3.96 18.25
C VAL A 514 20.91 -2.63 18.97
N VAL A 515 20.03 -2.31 19.91
CA VAL A 515 20.00 -1.04 20.64
C VAL A 515 20.30 -1.29 22.12
N SER A 516 21.13 -0.42 22.70
CA SER A 516 21.54 -0.50 24.09
C SER A 516 20.44 -0.07 25.07
N PRO A 517 20.57 -0.40 26.38
CA PRO A 517 19.68 0.07 27.45
C PRO A 517 19.47 1.58 27.56
N ASN A 518 20.35 2.37 26.95
CA ASN A 518 20.30 3.83 26.94
C ASN A 518 19.89 4.39 25.55
N GLY A 519 19.36 3.55 24.65
CA GLY A 519 18.88 3.95 23.34
C GLY A 519 19.96 4.17 22.27
N LYS A 520 21.20 3.71 22.49
CA LYS A 520 22.28 3.84 21.49
C LYS A 520 22.29 2.65 20.54
N LEU A 521 22.50 2.91 19.25
CA LEU A 521 22.68 1.86 18.25
C LEU A 521 24.04 1.17 18.44
N LEU A 522 24.02 -0.14 18.73
CA LEU A 522 25.22 -0.95 18.89
C LEU A 522 25.67 -1.56 17.57
N ALA A 523 24.75 -2.13 16.81
CA ALA A 523 25.06 -2.78 15.54
C ALA A 523 23.85 -2.81 14.60
N GLN A 524 24.14 -2.93 13.30
CA GLN A 524 23.16 -3.26 12.27
C GLN A 524 23.64 -4.49 11.49
N ILE A 525 22.74 -5.42 11.23
CA ILE A 525 23.01 -6.68 10.52
C ILE A 525 21.91 -6.87 9.48
N ALA A 526 22.26 -6.83 8.20
CA ALA A 526 21.31 -6.93 7.09
C ALA A 526 21.23 -8.36 6.56
N GLY A 527 20.02 -8.78 6.16
CA GLY A 527 19.77 -10.09 5.55
C GLY A 527 19.46 -11.20 6.55
N GLU A 528 19.19 -12.38 6.02
CA GLU A 528 18.86 -13.59 6.77
C GLU A 528 20.10 -14.43 7.16
N GLY A 529 19.93 -15.42 8.04
CA GLY A 529 21.00 -16.38 8.40
C GLY A 529 21.94 -15.94 9.53
N HIS A 530 21.58 -14.89 10.25
CA HIS A 530 22.42 -14.29 11.30
C HIS A 530 22.02 -14.66 12.74
N ARG A 531 21.22 -15.72 12.97
CA ARG A 531 20.78 -16.12 14.32
C ARG A 531 21.91 -16.19 15.33
N LYS A 532 23.03 -16.83 14.97
CA LYS A 532 24.18 -17.01 15.88
C LYS A 532 24.83 -15.67 16.24
N ASP A 533 24.95 -14.76 15.26
CA ASP A 533 25.56 -13.46 15.48
C ASP A 533 24.68 -12.58 16.39
N LEU A 534 23.35 -12.62 16.17
CA LEU A 534 22.38 -11.96 17.03
C LEU A 534 22.40 -12.53 18.45
N ASP A 535 22.40 -13.85 18.59
CA ASP A 535 22.45 -14.53 19.88
C ASP A 535 23.69 -14.15 20.70
N ASP A 536 24.88 -14.27 20.09
CA ASP A 536 26.15 -13.95 20.74
C ASP A 536 26.24 -12.45 21.11
N LEU A 537 25.75 -11.55 20.25
CA LEU A 537 25.77 -10.10 20.50
C LEU A 537 24.78 -9.69 21.60
N VAL A 538 23.57 -10.24 21.60
CA VAL A 538 22.57 -9.98 22.65
C VAL A 538 23.10 -10.49 23.99
N GLU A 539 23.70 -11.69 24.04
CA GLU A 539 24.32 -12.21 25.27
C GLU A 539 25.43 -11.29 25.77
N ALA A 540 26.32 -10.85 24.89
CA ALA A 540 27.40 -9.93 25.23
C ALA A 540 26.87 -8.58 25.76
N ALA A 541 25.83 -8.02 25.14
CA ALA A 541 25.21 -6.78 25.61
C ALA A 541 24.59 -6.95 27.01
N LEU A 542 23.86 -8.03 27.24
CA LEU A 542 23.28 -8.33 28.56
C LEU A 542 24.36 -8.53 29.64
N LEU A 543 25.48 -9.19 29.31
CA LEU A 543 26.61 -9.32 30.23
C LEU A 543 27.23 -7.96 30.57
N PHE A 544 27.62 -7.20 29.54
CA PHE A 544 28.29 -5.91 29.71
C PHE A 544 27.44 -4.91 30.51
N TYR A 545 26.17 -4.71 30.14
CA TYR A 545 25.30 -3.76 30.82
C TYR A 545 24.79 -4.29 32.18
N GLY A 546 24.78 -5.60 32.37
CA GLY A 546 24.53 -6.23 33.67
C GLY A 546 25.60 -5.84 34.70
N GLU A 547 26.88 -5.87 34.31
CA GLU A 547 27.98 -5.40 35.17
C GLU A 547 27.85 -3.90 35.52
N LYS A 548 27.31 -3.10 34.59
CA LYS A 548 27.04 -1.67 34.80
C LYS A 548 25.79 -1.40 35.66
N LYS A 549 24.99 -2.43 35.96
CA LYS A 549 23.76 -2.35 36.78
C LYS A 549 22.71 -1.36 36.25
N ILE A 550 22.57 -1.27 34.92
CA ILE A 550 21.58 -0.39 34.28
C ILE A 550 20.40 -1.16 33.66
N LEU A 551 20.43 -2.49 33.72
CA LEU A 551 19.39 -3.34 33.13
C LEU A 551 18.09 -3.30 33.93
N ASN A 552 16.97 -3.26 33.22
CA ASN A 552 15.62 -3.34 33.76
C ASN A 552 14.87 -4.57 33.23
N ASN A 553 14.66 -5.55 34.10
CA ASN A 553 13.98 -6.81 33.76
C ASN A 553 12.45 -6.72 33.78
N THR A 554 11.84 -5.56 34.06
CA THR A 554 10.38 -5.39 34.04
C THR A 554 9.83 -5.71 32.64
N PRO A 555 8.99 -6.73 32.43
CA PRO A 555 8.55 -7.11 31.09
C PRO A 555 7.78 -5.99 30.37
N VAL A 556 7.85 -5.97 29.03
CA VAL A 556 6.98 -5.12 28.21
C VAL A 556 5.55 -5.66 28.30
N SER A 557 4.56 -4.78 28.46
CA SER A 557 3.16 -5.18 28.49
C SER A 557 2.68 -5.53 27.08
N LEU A 558 2.28 -6.79 26.88
CA LEU A 558 1.79 -7.30 25.61
C LEU A 558 0.27 -7.43 25.61
N SER A 559 -0.34 -7.17 24.46
CA SER A 559 -1.75 -7.41 24.16
C SER A 559 -1.83 -8.07 22.80
N LEU A 560 -1.69 -9.40 22.76
CA LEU A 560 -1.46 -10.12 21.51
C LEU A 560 -2.72 -10.11 20.63
N GLU A 561 -2.55 -9.88 19.34
CA GLU A 561 -3.66 -9.86 18.38
C GLU A 561 -4.40 -11.20 18.35
N LYS A 562 -3.66 -12.31 18.48
CA LYS A 562 -4.22 -13.66 18.45
C LYS A 562 -5.19 -13.97 19.59
N ASP A 563 -5.07 -13.26 20.71
CA ASP A 563 -5.92 -13.46 21.89
C ASP A 563 -7.25 -12.67 21.76
N ASN A 564 -7.33 -11.75 20.78
CA ASN A 564 -8.46 -10.83 20.60
C ASN A 564 -9.25 -11.06 19.31
N ASP A 565 -8.79 -11.94 18.41
CA ASP A 565 -9.45 -12.20 17.13
C ASP A 565 -10.38 -13.42 17.19
N VAL A 566 -11.68 -13.15 17.34
CA VAL A 566 -12.74 -14.16 17.39
C VAL A 566 -12.76 -15.05 16.14
N ARG A 567 -12.31 -14.54 14.98
CA ARG A 567 -12.30 -15.31 13.71
C ARG A 567 -11.43 -16.57 13.82
N LEU A 568 -10.38 -16.54 14.64
CA LEU A 568 -9.49 -17.67 14.87
C LEU A 568 -10.17 -18.83 15.62
N LEU A 569 -11.26 -18.55 16.33
CA LEU A 569 -12.01 -19.55 17.11
C LEU A 569 -13.22 -20.11 16.35
N THR A 570 -13.76 -19.36 15.38
CA THR A 570 -15.06 -19.68 14.77
C THR A 570 -14.98 -20.14 13.31
N SER A 571 -13.85 -19.92 12.63
CA SER A 571 -13.71 -20.27 11.21
C SER A 571 -13.27 -21.72 11.01
N SER A 572 -13.90 -22.42 10.06
CA SER A 572 -13.51 -23.80 9.69
C SER A 572 -12.16 -23.87 8.95
N LEU A 573 -11.79 -22.79 8.26
CA LEU A 573 -10.49 -22.63 7.58
C LEU A 573 -9.71 -21.48 8.21
N LYS A 574 -8.39 -21.56 8.19
CA LYS A 574 -7.49 -20.55 8.75
C LYS A 574 -6.38 -20.26 7.75
N PHE A 575 -6.46 -19.07 7.17
CA PHE A 575 -5.55 -18.58 6.11
C PHE A 575 -5.29 -19.62 5.01
N PRO A 576 -6.34 -20.10 4.29
CA PRO A 576 -6.15 -21.09 3.24
C PRO A 576 -5.27 -20.53 2.11
N GLY A 577 -4.27 -21.30 1.70
CA GLY A 577 -3.24 -20.87 0.76
C GLY A 577 -3.63 -21.06 -0.70
N LYS A 578 -3.93 -22.30 -1.10
CA LYS A 578 -4.19 -22.69 -2.50
C LYS A 578 -5.33 -23.71 -2.57
N LEU A 579 -5.80 -23.90 -3.80
CA LEU A 579 -6.92 -24.77 -4.14
C LEU A 579 -6.55 -25.57 -5.40
N GLU A 580 -7.00 -26.82 -5.47
CA GLU A 580 -6.89 -27.68 -6.65
C GLU A 580 -8.16 -28.53 -6.76
N VAL A 581 -8.52 -28.98 -7.96
CA VAL A 581 -9.78 -29.69 -8.20
C VAL A 581 -9.59 -31.04 -8.89
N ASP A 582 -10.41 -32.00 -8.48
CA ASP A 582 -10.68 -33.23 -9.19
C ASP A 582 -12.12 -33.21 -9.67
N VAL A 583 -12.32 -32.63 -10.86
CA VAL A 583 -13.65 -32.46 -11.46
C VAL A 583 -14.33 -33.81 -11.73
N LEU A 584 -13.56 -34.86 -12.06
CA LEU A 584 -14.12 -36.17 -12.41
C LEU A 584 -14.77 -36.85 -11.20
N ASN A 585 -14.22 -36.65 -10.01
CA ASN A 585 -14.74 -37.24 -8.77
C ASN A 585 -15.44 -36.22 -7.86
N ASN A 586 -15.75 -35.02 -8.36
CA ASN A 586 -16.41 -33.95 -7.62
C ASN A 586 -15.66 -33.60 -6.32
N ARG A 587 -14.33 -33.38 -6.37
CA ARG A 587 -13.54 -32.99 -5.18
C ARG A 587 -12.83 -31.65 -5.36
N LEU A 588 -12.80 -30.86 -4.29
CA LEU A 588 -11.99 -29.66 -4.11
C LEU A 588 -10.98 -29.91 -2.99
N PHE A 589 -9.70 -29.77 -3.30
CA PHE A 589 -8.59 -29.82 -2.36
C PHE A 589 -8.23 -28.40 -1.92
N ILE A 590 -8.08 -28.20 -0.61
CA ILE A 590 -7.81 -26.90 0.01
C ILE A 590 -6.59 -27.06 0.92
N SER A 591 -5.55 -26.26 0.72
CA SER A 591 -4.48 -26.14 1.70
C SER A 591 -4.90 -25.17 2.80
N ASP A 592 -5.29 -25.73 3.94
CA ASP A 592 -5.72 -24.98 5.12
C ASP A 592 -4.50 -24.61 5.97
N SER A 593 -3.71 -23.68 5.44
CA SER A 593 -2.29 -23.50 5.79
C SER A 593 -2.06 -23.31 7.29
N ASN A 594 -2.85 -22.48 7.98
CA ASN A 594 -2.64 -22.22 9.40
C ASN A 594 -3.35 -23.21 10.35
N HIS A 595 -4.05 -24.21 9.79
CA HIS A 595 -4.40 -25.45 10.50
C HIS A 595 -3.45 -26.61 10.13
N ASN A 596 -2.39 -26.35 9.37
CA ASN A 596 -1.35 -27.33 9.02
C ASN A 596 -1.90 -28.63 8.41
N ARG A 597 -2.92 -28.52 7.54
CA ARG A 597 -3.62 -29.67 6.97
C ARG A 597 -4.10 -29.42 5.55
N ILE A 598 -4.48 -30.49 4.86
CA ILE A 598 -5.25 -30.45 3.62
C ILE A 598 -6.69 -30.83 3.91
N VAL A 599 -7.63 -30.02 3.44
CA VAL A 599 -9.08 -30.28 3.54
C VAL A 599 -9.61 -30.65 2.16
N VAL A 600 -10.40 -31.71 2.10
CA VAL A 600 -11.08 -32.17 0.88
C VAL A 600 -12.58 -32.01 1.07
N THR A 601 -13.20 -31.31 0.13
CA THR A 601 -14.65 -31.11 0.06
C THR A 601 -15.15 -31.58 -1.30
N ASP A 602 -16.46 -31.72 -1.46
CA ASP A 602 -17.04 -31.71 -2.80
C ASP A 602 -17.13 -30.29 -3.37
N LEU A 603 -17.55 -30.14 -4.63
CA LEU A 603 -17.63 -28.82 -5.27
C LEU A 603 -18.78 -27.94 -4.72
N ASP A 604 -19.71 -28.52 -3.95
CA ASP A 604 -20.76 -27.80 -3.23
C ASP A 604 -20.29 -27.35 -1.82
N GLY A 605 -19.09 -27.77 -1.41
CA GLY A 605 -18.46 -27.42 -0.14
C GLY A 605 -18.75 -28.39 1.01
N ASN A 606 -19.36 -29.55 0.74
CA ASN A 606 -19.54 -30.58 1.78
C ASN A 606 -18.21 -31.26 2.09
N PHE A 607 -17.91 -31.42 3.38
CA PHE A 607 -16.68 -32.08 3.83
C PHE A 607 -16.62 -33.55 3.40
N ILE A 608 -15.47 -33.98 2.88
CA ILE A 608 -15.18 -35.38 2.51
C ILE A 608 -14.15 -35.98 3.46
N VAL A 609 -12.94 -35.40 3.51
CA VAL A 609 -11.82 -35.91 4.31
C VAL A 609 -10.83 -34.80 4.62
N GLN A 610 -10.05 -34.98 5.70
CA GLN A 610 -8.90 -34.14 6.01
C GLN A 610 -7.63 -35.00 6.10
N ILE A 611 -6.49 -34.40 5.79
CA ILE A 611 -5.17 -35.03 5.88
C ILE A 611 -4.29 -34.12 6.73
N GLY A 612 -3.69 -34.64 7.80
CA GLY A 612 -3.03 -33.83 8.83
C GLY A 612 -3.91 -33.57 10.04
N SER A 613 -4.59 -34.61 10.55
CA SER A 613 -5.67 -34.49 11.54
C SER A 613 -5.26 -33.89 12.89
N THR A 614 -3.97 -33.95 13.25
CA THR A 614 -3.48 -33.38 14.52
C THR A 614 -3.45 -31.86 14.52
N GLY A 615 -3.28 -31.22 13.35
CA GLY A 615 -3.07 -29.78 13.21
C GLY A 615 -1.71 -29.27 13.71
N GLU A 616 -0.85 -30.15 14.21
CA GLU A 616 0.49 -29.82 14.70
C GLU A 616 1.45 -29.55 13.54
N GLU A 617 2.35 -28.59 13.73
CA GLU A 617 3.42 -28.28 12.77
C GLU A 617 4.44 -29.44 12.76
N GLY A 618 4.73 -29.99 11.58
CA GLY A 618 5.76 -31.03 11.45
C GLY A 618 5.86 -31.66 10.07
N LEU A 619 6.88 -32.51 9.85
CA LEU A 619 7.18 -33.20 8.59
C LEU A 619 6.95 -34.73 8.72
N GLN A 620 6.00 -35.16 9.55
CA GLN A 620 5.74 -36.59 9.74
C GLN A 620 5.00 -37.15 8.52
N ASP A 621 5.50 -38.25 7.97
CA ASP A 621 4.83 -39.08 6.97
C ASP A 621 3.96 -40.15 7.67
N GLY A 622 3.07 -40.82 6.93
CA GLY A 622 2.24 -41.89 7.48
C GLY A 622 0.82 -41.92 6.91
N SER A 623 -0.14 -42.36 7.73
CA SER A 623 -1.56 -42.30 7.37
C SER A 623 -2.06 -40.85 7.29
N PHE A 624 -3.28 -40.64 6.80
CA PHE A 624 -3.91 -39.31 6.82
C PHE A 624 -4.02 -38.68 8.22
N ASP A 625 -4.13 -39.50 9.27
CA ASP A 625 -4.24 -39.03 10.65
C ASP A 625 -2.87 -38.76 11.29
N ASP A 626 -1.84 -39.53 10.95
CA ASP A 626 -0.50 -39.43 11.53
C ASP A 626 0.38 -38.37 10.85
N ALA A 627 0.13 -38.09 9.58
CA ALA A 627 0.92 -37.14 8.81
C ALA A 627 0.79 -35.73 9.42
N THR A 628 1.87 -34.95 9.36
CA THR A 628 1.85 -33.53 9.73
C THR A 628 2.40 -32.67 8.60
N PHE A 629 1.96 -31.41 8.55
CA PHE A 629 2.43 -30.40 7.61
C PHE A 629 2.88 -29.16 8.37
N ASN A 630 3.47 -28.19 7.67
CA ASN A 630 3.77 -26.88 8.23
C ASN A 630 3.50 -25.81 7.17
N ARG A 631 2.33 -25.16 7.32
CA ARG A 631 1.80 -24.15 6.39
C ARG A 631 1.84 -24.57 4.91
N PRO A 632 1.18 -25.69 4.53
CA PRO A 632 1.15 -26.13 3.14
C PRO A 632 0.50 -25.06 2.24
N GLN A 633 1.02 -24.90 1.02
CA GLN A 633 0.55 -23.95 0.01
C GLN A 633 0.10 -24.71 -1.25
N GLY A 634 0.91 -24.68 -2.31
CA GLY A 634 0.65 -25.27 -3.63
C GLY A 634 0.14 -26.69 -3.64
N LEU A 635 -0.79 -26.95 -4.55
CA LEU A 635 -1.41 -28.26 -4.77
C LEU A 635 -1.40 -28.58 -6.27
N ALA A 636 -1.09 -29.82 -6.63
CA ALA A 636 -1.18 -30.31 -8.01
C ALA A 636 -1.68 -31.74 -8.06
N TYR A 637 -2.77 -31.99 -8.79
CA TYR A 637 -3.43 -33.30 -8.81
C TYR A 637 -3.03 -34.16 -10.02
N ASN A 638 -2.73 -35.44 -9.77
CA ASN A 638 -2.52 -36.46 -10.78
C ASN A 638 -3.74 -37.39 -10.85
N PRO A 639 -4.68 -37.17 -11.80
CA PRO A 639 -5.91 -37.96 -11.90
C PRO A 639 -5.69 -39.41 -12.31
N LYS A 640 -4.55 -39.76 -12.94
CA LYS A 640 -4.28 -41.14 -13.38
C LYS A 640 -3.96 -42.07 -12.20
N LYS A 641 -3.27 -41.53 -11.20
CA LYS A 641 -2.80 -42.29 -10.02
C LYS A 641 -3.59 -41.93 -8.75
N ASN A 642 -4.47 -40.94 -8.82
CA ASN A 642 -5.18 -40.40 -7.66
C ASN A 642 -4.21 -39.91 -6.57
N LEU A 643 -3.19 -39.14 -6.99
CA LEU A 643 -2.16 -38.58 -6.13
C LEU A 643 -2.27 -37.05 -6.12
N LEU A 644 -2.03 -36.43 -4.98
CA LEU A 644 -1.94 -34.97 -4.85
C LEU A 644 -0.54 -34.59 -4.36
N TYR A 645 0.14 -33.74 -5.11
CA TYR A 645 1.43 -33.18 -4.73
C TYR A 645 1.20 -31.88 -3.96
N VAL A 646 1.95 -31.69 -2.86
CA VAL A 646 1.79 -30.57 -1.95
C VAL A 646 3.13 -29.87 -1.74
N ALA A 647 3.16 -28.56 -1.95
CA ALA A 647 4.24 -27.70 -1.51
C ALA A 647 4.06 -27.40 -0.01
N ASP A 648 4.85 -28.05 0.83
CA ASP A 648 4.80 -27.93 2.28
C ASP A 648 5.84 -26.90 2.74
N THR A 649 5.43 -25.64 2.69
CA THR A 649 6.32 -24.48 2.52
C THR A 649 7.29 -24.27 3.67
N GLU A 650 6.81 -24.27 4.91
CA GLU A 650 7.67 -24.04 6.10
C GLU A 650 8.43 -25.30 6.52
N ASN A 651 8.01 -26.48 6.07
CA ASN A 651 8.85 -27.68 6.15
C ASN A 651 9.92 -27.72 5.05
N HIS A 652 9.88 -26.78 4.11
CA HIS A 652 10.74 -26.75 2.94
C HIS A 652 10.73 -28.11 2.21
N ALA A 653 9.53 -28.65 1.97
CA ALA A 653 9.34 -30.01 1.46
C ALA A 653 8.32 -30.10 0.33
N LEU A 654 8.48 -31.11 -0.52
CA LEU A 654 7.49 -31.59 -1.46
C LEU A 654 6.89 -32.89 -0.91
N ARG A 655 5.58 -32.91 -0.73
CA ARG A 655 4.83 -34.06 -0.20
C ARG A 655 3.95 -34.67 -1.28
N GLU A 656 3.63 -35.95 -1.13
CA GLU A 656 2.67 -36.68 -1.94
C GLU A 656 1.60 -37.27 -1.03
N ILE A 657 0.33 -37.05 -1.37
CA ILE A 657 -0.83 -37.65 -0.74
C ILE A 657 -1.40 -38.68 -1.71
N ASP A 658 -1.41 -39.93 -1.27
CA ASP A 658 -1.96 -41.07 -2.00
C ASP A 658 -3.36 -41.39 -1.48
N PHE A 659 -4.38 -41.12 -2.29
CA PHE A 659 -5.78 -41.39 -1.95
C PHE A 659 -6.22 -42.84 -2.21
N VAL A 660 -5.36 -43.68 -2.81
CA VAL A 660 -5.61 -45.12 -2.95
C VAL A 660 -5.15 -45.85 -1.68
N ASN A 661 -3.97 -45.49 -1.18
CA ASN A 661 -3.37 -46.12 0.00
C ASN A 661 -3.61 -45.34 1.31
N GLU A 662 -4.25 -44.17 1.23
CA GLU A 662 -4.54 -43.26 2.35
C GLU A 662 -3.28 -42.87 3.16
N SER A 663 -2.21 -42.55 2.42
CA SER A 663 -0.89 -42.27 3.00
C SER A 663 -0.27 -40.97 2.47
N VAL A 664 0.58 -40.36 3.28
CA VAL A 664 1.40 -39.20 2.93
C VAL A 664 2.88 -39.58 3.00
N GLN A 665 3.66 -39.15 2.00
CA GLN A 665 5.10 -39.33 2.00
C GLN A 665 5.85 -38.07 1.54
N THR A 666 7.10 -37.92 1.99
CA THR A 666 8.00 -36.85 1.58
C THR A 666 8.80 -37.23 0.34
N LEU A 667 8.62 -36.50 -0.76
CA LEU A 667 9.31 -36.72 -2.03
C LEU A 667 10.66 -35.98 -2.12
N ALA A 668 10.75 -34.82 -1.49
CA ALA A 668 11.96 -34.00 -1.39
C ALA A 668 11.87 -33.03 -0.21
N GLY A 669 13.00 -32.62 0.34
CA GLY A 669 13.07 -31.78 1.54
C GLY A 669 13.22 -32.59 2.82
N ASN A 670 13.74 -31.95 3.87
CA ASN A 670 14.05 -32.60 5.15
C ASN A 670 13.66 -31.77 6.38
N GLY A 671 12.84 -30.72 6.22
CA GLY A 671 12.41 -29.85 7.32
C GLY A 671 13.34 -28.67 7.59
N ILE A 672 14.47 -28.55 6.87
CA ILE A 672 15.47 -27.51 7.07
C ILE A 672 15.60 -26.66 5.81
N LYS A 673 15.65 -25.33 5.98
CA LYS A 673 15.86 -24.38 4.90
C LYS A 673 17.16 -24.68 4.15
N GLY A 674 17.04 -24.98 2.86
CA GLY A 674 18.15 -25.30 1.96
C GLY A 674 18.83 -24.09 1.34
N SER A 675 20.10 -24.24 1.00
CA SER A 675 20.91 -23.25 0.27
C SER A 675 21.53 -23.84 -1.02
N ASP A 676 20.98 -24.95 -1.50
CA ASP A 676 21.38 -25.60 -2.75
C ASP A 676 20.64 -24.99 -3.95
N TYR A 677 21.36 -24.43 -4.91
CA TYR A 677 20.81 -23.75 -6.10
C TYR A 677 20.84 -24.61 -7.37
N GLU A 678 21.35 -25.83 -7.29
CA GLU A 678 21.48 -26.75 -8.43
C GLU A 678 20.58 -27.98 -8.27
N GLY A 679 20.67 -28.64 -7.12
CA GLY A 679 19.96 -29.89 -6.82
C GLY A 679 20.48 -31.12 -7.57
N GLY A 680 19.65 -32.15 -7.63
CA GLY A 680 19.92 -33.45 -8.23
C GLY A 680 19.83 -34.62 -7.24
N GLY A 681 19.67 -34.33 -5.94
CA GLY A 681 19.42 -35.29 -4.89
C GLY A 681 18.02 -35.91 -4.96
N LYS A 682 17.74 -36.83 -4.03
CA LYS A 682 16.47 -37.59 -3.95
C LYS A 682 15.93 -37.64 -2.53
N GLY A 683 14.61 -37.61 -2.36
CA GLY A 683 13.99 -37.69 -1.03
C GLY A 683 14.56 -36.63 -0.08
N THR A 684 14.82 -37.03 1.15
CA THR A 684 15.35 -36.15 2.21
C THR A 684 16.81 -35.73 2.02
N SER A 685 17.53 -36.29 1.03
CA SER A 685 18.88 -35.82 0.68
C SER A 685 18.87 -34.52 -0.13
N GLN A 686 17.76 -34.22 -0.82
CA GLN A 686 17.58 -32.92 -1.48
C GLN A 686 16.92 -31.94 -0.50
N VAL A 687 17.63 -30.87 -0.14
CA VAL A 687 17.05 -29.75 0.58
C VAL A 687 16.34 -28.81 -0.38
N LEU A 688 15.23 -28.22 0.06
CA LEU A 688 14.49 -27.19 -0.68
C LEU A 688 14.43 -25.90 0.15
N ASN A 689 13.89 -24.84 -0.42
CA ASN A 689 13.79 -23.55 0.25
C ASN A 689 12.47 -22.86 -0.11
N SER A 690 11.49 -23.09 0.76
CA SER A 690 10.15 -22.49 0.68
C SER A 690 9.46 -22.72 -0.66
N PRO A 691 9.16 -24.00 -1.01
CA PRO A 691 8.33 -24.31 -2.17
C PRO A 691 6.94 -23.72 -1.95
N TRP A 692 6.42 -22.95 -2.90
CA TRP A 692 5.21 -22.15 -2.72
C TRP A 692 4.04 -22.65 -3.58
N ASP A 693 4.32 -23.08 -4.80
CA ASP A 693 3.32 -23.64 -5.69
C ASP A 693 3.87 -24.82 -6.49
N VAL A 694 3.00 -25.70 -6.96
CA VAL A 694 3.36 -26.87 -7.77
C VAL A 694 2.42 -27.04 -8.95
N CYS A 695 2.90 -27.60 -10.05
CA CYS A 695 2.05 -28.07 -11.14
C CYS A 695 2.59 -29.38 -11.75
N PHE A 696 1.70 -30.26 -12.19
CA PHE A 696 2.06 -31.60 -12.66
C PHE A 696 1.99 -31.73 -14.19
N GLU A 697 3.10 -32.13 -14.82
CA GLU A 697 3.21 -32.42 -16.25
C GLU A 697 3.07 -33.94 -16.49
N PRO A 698 2.00 -34.39 -17.16
CA PRO A 698 1.63 -35.80 -17.17
C PRO A 698 2.37 -36.68 -18.20
N ASN A 699 3.10 -36.12 -19.18
CA ASN A 699 3.78 -36.93 -20.20
C ASN A 699 5.11 -37.48 -19.69
N ASN A 700 5.88 -36.67 -18.96
CA ASN A 700 7.18 -37.06 -18.41
C ASN A 700 7.12 -37.34 -16.89
N GLU A 701 5.92 -37.26 -16.30
CA GLU A 701 5.65 -37.37 -14.87
C GLU A 701 6.56 -36.44 -14.03
N ILE A 702 6.51 -35.15 -14.36
CA ILE A 702 7.32 -34.12 -13.69
C ILE A 702 6.40 -33.22 -12.86
N VAL A 703 6.75 -33.03 -11.60
CA VAL A 703 6.17 -31.98 -10.76
C VAL A 703 7.10 -30.77 -10.83
N TYR A 704 6.64 -29.67 -11.41
CA TYR A 704 7.34 -28.40 -11.34
C TYR A 704 6.99 -27.69 -10.03
N ILE A 705 7.95 -26.96 -9.48
CA ILE A 705 7.87 -26.35 -8.14
C ILE A 705 8.31 -24.89 -8.26
N ALA A 706 7.45 -23.97 -7.82
CA ALA A 706 7.81 -22.57 -7.64
C ALA A 706 8.59 -22.42 -6.33
N MET A 707 9.91 -22.29 -6.42
CA MET A 707 10.80 -22.22 -5.26
C MET A 707 10.99 -20.76 -4.86
N ALA A 708 10.08 -20.25 -4.03
CA ALA A 708 10.02 -18.84 -3.67
C ALA A 708 11.31 -18.36 -2.98
N GLY A 709 11.84 -19.15 -2.05
CA GLY A 709 13.01 -18.79 -1.23
C GLY A 709 14.35 -18.79 -1.98
N GLN A 710 14.43 -19.44 -3.14
CA GLN A 710 15.62 -19.41 -4.01
C GLN A 710 15.40 -18.65 -5.31
N HIS A 711 14.20 -18.10 -5.53
CA HIS A 711 13.86 -17.36 -6.73
C HIS A 711 14.08 -18.19 -8.02
N GLN A 712 13.62 -19.44 -8.00
CA GLN A 712 13.81 -20.41 -9.07
C GLN A 712 12.54 -21.23 -9.33
N ILE A 713 12.46 -21.81 -10.52
CA ILE A 713 11.53 -22.91 -10.81
C ILE A 713 12.33 -24.20 -10.80
N TRP A 714 11.88 -25.15 -9.99
CA TRP A 714 12.47 -26.47 -9.81
C TRP A 714 11.60 -27.55 -10.45
N GLN A 715 12.16 -28.74 -10.62
CA GLN A 715 11.43 -29.91 -11.10
C GLN A 715 11.77 -31.14 -10.25
N HIS A 716 10.75 -31.97 -10.00
CA HIS A 716 10.87 -33.30 -9.40
C HIS A 716 10.36 -34.33 -10.42
N ASN A 717 11.20 -35.30 -10.77
CA ASN A 717 10.80 -36.40 -11.63
C ASN A 717 10.33 -37.57 -10.76
N THR A 718 9.03 -37.91 -10.84
CA THR A 718 8.42 -38.89 -9.92
C THR A 718 8.90 -40.31 -10.15
N SER A 719 9.38 -40.64 -11.36
CA SER A 719 9.89 -41.98 -11.67
C SER A 719 11.30 -42.22 -11.13
N THR A 720 12.16 -41.19 -11.16
CA THR A 720 13.57 -41.28 -10.71
C THR A 720 13.77 -40.81 -9.27
N GLY A 721 12.83 -40.03 -8.75
CA GLY A 721 12.90 -39.36 -7.44
C GLY A 721 13.86 -38.17 -7.39
N ALA A 722 14.44 -37.75 -8.53
CA ALA A 722 15.42 -36.67 -8.55
C ALA A 722 14.75 -35.29 -8.61
N THR A 723 15.20 -34.38 -7.74
CA THR A 723 14.72 -33.00 -7.67
C THR A 723 15.85 -32.04 -7.97
N ARG A 724 15.68 -31.08 -8.89
CA ARG A 724 16.72 -30.12 -9.30
C ARG A 724 16.17 -28.80 -9.81
N ALA A 725 17.01 -27.76 -9.83
CA ALA A 725 16.67 -26.50 -10.47
C ALA A 725 16.43 -26.71 -11.97
N PHE A 726 15.36 -26.10 -12.49
CA PHE A 726 14.99 -26.15 -13.91
C PHE A 726 15.22 -24.81 -14.60
N SER A 727 14.82 -23.70 -13.97
CA SER A 727 14.99 -22.34 -14.49
C SER A 727 15.24 -21.32 -13.36
N GLY A 728 16.05 -20.30 -13.63
CA GLY A 728 16.43 -19.28 -12.66
C GLY A 728 17.86 -19.47 -12.17
N ASN A 729 18.64 -18.39 -12.11
CA ASN A 729 20.01 -18.39 -11.62
C ASN A 729 20.16 -18.11 -10.11
N GLY A 730 19.06 -17.98 -9.37
CA GLY A 730 19.04 -17.75 -7.93
C GLY A 730 19.07 -16.27 -7.49
N PHE A 731 19.33 -15.32 -8.40
CA PHE A 731 19.22 -13.90 -8.07
C PHE A 731 17.76 -13.44 -8.05
N GLU A 732 17.42 -12.57 -7.11
CA GLU A 732 16.12 -11.91 -7.04
C GLU A 732 16.04 -10.75 -8.05
N ARG A 733 15.51 -11.00 -9.27
CA ARG A 733 15.38 -10.00 -10.34
C ARG A 733 14.22 -10.29 -11.28
N ASN A 734 13.69 -9.27 -11.93
CA ASN A 734 12.78 -9.39 -13.07
C ASN A 734 13.55 -9.61 -14.39
N LEU A 735 14.46 -10.59 -14.45
CA LEU A 735 15.33 -10.78 -15.61
C LEU A 735 14.83 -11.92 -16.51
N ASN A 736 14.45 -11.57 -17.74
CA ASN A 736 14.03 -12.52 -18.78
C ASN A 736 15.22 -12.93 -19.65
N GLY A 737 15.28 -14.21 -20.04
CA GLY A 737 16.40 -14.76 -20.81
C GLY A 737 15.98 -15.93 -21.69
N SER A 738 16.79 -16.24 -22.70
CA SER A 738 16.50 -17.32 -23.66
C SER A 738 16.79 -18.73 -23.12
N SER A 739 17.29 -18.86 -21.89
CA SER A 739 17.62 -20.13 -21.25
C SER A 739 17.42 -20.07 -19.73
N SER A 740 17.46 -21.24 -19.10
CA SER A 740 17.36 -21.40 -17.63
C SER A 740 18.39 -20.55 -16.86
N LYS A 741 19.63 -20.48 -17.34
CA LYS A 741 20.74 -19.77 -16.67
C LYS A 741 20.74 -18.26 -16.87
N THR A 742 20.01 -17.77 -17.88
CA THR A 742 19.92 -16.34 -18.21
C THR A 742 18.62 -15.71 -17.72
N SER A 743 17.77 -16.50 -17.05
CA SER A 743 16.57 -16.04 -16.37
C SER A 743 16.84 -15.89 -14.87
N SER A 744 16.20 -14.92 -14.24
CA SER A 744 16.11 -14.75 -12.78
C SER A 744 14.66 -14.47 -12.44
N PHE A 745 14.20 -14.95 -11.28
CA PHE A 745 12.84 -14.67 -10.78
C PHE A 745 12.92 -13.78 -9.54
N ALA A 746 11.79 -13.34 -9.03
CA ALA A 746 11.67 -12.62 -7.78
C ALA A 746 10.48 -13.19 -6.99
N GLN A 747 10.78 -14.21 -6.18
CA GLN A 747 9.83 -14.94 -5.35
C GLN A 747 8.63 -15.49 -6.16
N PRO A 748 8.86 -16.47 -7.06
CA PRO A 748 7.77 -17.09 -7.81
C PRO A 748 6.82 -17.83 -6.84
N SER A 749 5.54 -17.50 -6.86
CA SER A 749 4.55 -18.01 -5.89
C SER A 749 3.32 -18.67 -6.53
N GLY A 750 3.19 -18.58 -7.84
CA GLY A 750 2.13 -19.25 -8.59
C GLY A 750 2.64 -19.82 -9.89
N ILE A 751 2.28 -21.07 -10.22
CA ILE A 751 2.60 -21.67 -11.52
C ILE A 751 1.44 -22.45 -12.10
N SER A 752 1.29 -22.40 -13.43
CA SER A 752 0.27 -23.17 -14.13
C SER A 752 0.71 -23.53 -15.55
N LEU A 753 0.50 -24.79 -15.94
CA LEU A 753 0.86 -25.31 -17.26
C LEU A 753 -0.12 -24.82 -18.35
N SER A 754 0.41 -24.54 -19.53
CA SER A 754 -0.40 -24.35 -20.72
C SER A 754 -1.06 -25.69 -21.14
N PRO A 755 -2.25 -25.67 -21.77
CA PRO A 755 -2.92 -26.89 -22.23
C PRO A 755 -2.10 -27.75 -23.21
N ASP A 756 -1.16 -27.15 -23.95
CA ASP A 756 -0.27 -27.85 -24.87
C ASP A 756 1.03 -28.36 -24.21
N LEU A 757 1.19 -28.15 -22.90
CA LEU A 757 2.31 -28.62 -22.08
C LEU A 757 3.68 -28.11 -22.55
N LYS A 758 3.73 -26.92 -23.15
CA LYS A 758 4.98 -26.29 -23.61
C LYS A 758 5.44 -25.13 -22.76
N VAL A 759 4.52 -24.51 -22.02
CA VAL A 759 4.77 -23.29 -21.26
C VAL A 759 4.25 -23.45 -19.85
N ILE A 760 4.99 -22.93 -18.88
CA ILE A 760 4.48 -22.63 -17.54
C ILE A 760 4.27 -21.12 -17.45
N TYR A 761 3.08 -20.70 -17.04
CA TYR A 761 2.83 -19.33 -16.61
C TYR A 761 3.24 -19.18 -15.15
N VAL A 762 3.99 -18.13 -14.85
CA VAL A 762 4.55 -17.87 -13.51
C VAL A 762 4.01 -16.54 -13.00
N ALA A 763 3.41 -16.55 -11.81
CA ALA A 763 3.19 -15.36 -11.00
C ALA A 763 4.46 -15.09 -10.19
N ASP A 764 5.17 -14.03 -10.57
CA ASP A 764 6.46 -13.64 -10.00
C ASP A 764 6.21 -12.46 -9.05
N SER A 765 6.05 -12.77 -7.77
CA SER A 765 5.33 -11.94 -6.81
C SER A 765 6.05 -10.63 -6.49
N GLU A 766 7.35 -10.72 -6.16
CA GLU A 766 8.14 -9.56 -5.74
C GLU A 766 8.48 -8.63 -6.92
N SER A 767 8.46 -9.13 -8.15
CA SER A 767 8.55 -8.31 -9.37
C SER A 767 7.18 -7.78 -9.83
N SER A 768 6.09 -8.24 -9.23
CA SER A 768 4.70 -7.93 -9.63
C SER A 768 4.45 -8.15 -11.12
N SER A 769 4.87 -9.33 -11.61
CA SER A 769 4.80 -9.67 -13.02
C SER A 769 4.25 -11.07 -13.28
N ILE A 770 3.74 -11.27 -14.50
CA ILE A 770 3.38 -12.58 -15.04
C ILE A 770 4.32 -12.92 -16.19
N ARG A 771 4.86 -14.13 -16.17
CA ARG A 771 5.90 -14.58 -17.09
C ARG A 771 5.53 -15.90 -17.74
N ALA A 772 6.02 -16.12 -18.96
CA ALA A 772 5.95 -17.43 -19.61
C ALA A 772 7.34 -18.06 -19.55
N LEU A 773 7.42 -19.25 -18.98
CA LEU A 773 8.58 -20.13 -18.94
C LEU A 773 8.41 -21.21 -20.03
N ASP A 774 9.34 -21.26 -20.97
CA ASP A 774 9.37 -22.27 -22.03
C ASP A 774 9.99 -23.57 -21.51
N LEU A 775 9.26 -24.68 -21.60
CA LEU A 775 9.68 -25.97 -21.05
C LEU A 775 10.77 -26.68 -21.86
N THR A 776 11.05 -26.23 -23.09
CA THR A 776 12.11 -26.81 -23.92
C THR A 776 13.46 -26.18 -23.62
N THR A 777 13.49 -24.86 -23.46
CA THR A 777 14.71 -24.06 -23.29
C THR A 777 15.00 -23.70 -21.83
N GLY A 778 13.99 -23.74 -20.97
CA GLY A 778 14.01 -23.19 -19.62
C GLY A 778 14.08 -21.66 -19.59
N GLY A 779 13.97 -20.99 -20.74
CA GLY A 779 13.98 -19.53 -20.86
C GLY A 779 12.64 -18.90 -20.48
N THR A 780 12.66 -17.59 -20.22
CA THR A 780 11.49 -16.83 -19.78
C THR A 780 11.26 -15.59 -20.64
N ARG A 781 9.98 -15.19 -20.75
CA ARG A 781 9.57 -13.91 -21.34
C ARG A 781 8.50 -13.23 -20.51
N LEU A 782 8.55 -11.90 -20.48
CA LEU A 782 7.57 -11.07 -19.78
C LEU A 782 6.23 -11.05 -20.54
N LEU A 783 5.13 -11.31 -19.81
CA LEU A 783 3.77 -11.21 -20.33
C LEU A 783 3.06 -9.95 -19.86
N ALA A 784 3.10 -9.66 -18.56
CA ALA A 784 2.41 -8.52 -17.97
C ALA A 784 3.10 -8.06 -16.67
N GLY A 785 2.96 -6.78 -16.32
CA GLY A 785 3.53 -6.24 -15.07
C GLY A 785 5.06 -6.15 -15.07
N GLY A 786 5.63 -5.73 -13.93
CA GLY A 786 7.08 -5.61 -13.70
C GLY A 786 7.80 -4.59 -14.59
N ASP A 787 9.03 -4.22 -14.24
CA ASP A 787 9.87 -3.35 -15.06
C ASP A 787 10.45 -4.11 -16.28
N PRO A 788 10.15 -3.69 -17.53
CA PRO A 788 10.63 -4.40 -18.71
C PRO A 788 12.09 -4.05 -19.08
N ILE A 789 12.69 -3.04 -18.46
CA ILE A 789 14.00 -2.48 -18.83
C ILE A 789 15.04 -2.74 -17.75
N ILE A 790 14.73 -2.43 -16.49
CA ILE A 790 15.67 -2.53 -15.36
C ILE A 790 15.30 -3.75 -14.53
N SER A 791 16.02 -4.86 -14.72
CA SER A 791 15.72 -6.13 -14.06
C SER A 791 15.79 -6.07 -12.52
N GLU A 792 16.57 -5.15 -11.98
CA GLU A 792 16.75 -4.90 -10.56
C GLU A 792 15.60 -4.07 -9.96
N ASN A 793 14.75 -3.45 -10.78
CA ASN A 793 13.62 -2.66 -10.29
C ASN A 793 12.44 -3.57 -9.92
N LEU A 794 12.37 -3.92 -8.64
CA LEU A 794 11.28 -4.71 -8.05
C LEU A 794 10.14 -3.85 -7.47
N PHE A 795 10.09 -2.56 -7.81
CA PHE A 795 9.12 -1.59 -7.24
C PHE A 795 8.11 -1.06 -8.27
N ARG A 796 8.02 -1.70 -9.44
CA ARG A 796 7.04 -1.34 -10.48
C ARG A 796 5.74 -2.11 -10.30
N PHE A 797 4.95 -1.66 -9.32
CA PHE A 797 3.67 -2.24 -8.94
C PHE A 797 2.56 -1.19 -8.83
N GLY A 798 1.31 -1.66 -8.83
CA GLY A 798 0.10 -0.84 -8.72
C GLY A 798 -1.11 -1.62 -9.23
N ASP A 799 -2.19 -0.92 -9.58
CA ASP A 799 -3.41 -1.54 -10.10
C ASP A 799 -3.82 -0.86 -11.40
N HIS A 800 -3.42 -1.43 -12.52
CA HIS A 800 -3.76 -0.90 -13.84
C HIS A 800 -3.95 -2.05 -14.84
N ASP A 801 -5.14 -2.08 -15.47
CA ASP A 801 -5.44 -2.99 -16.57
C ASP A 801 -4.84 -2.43 -17.87
N GLY A 802 -4.46 -3.29 -18.80
CA GLY A 802 -3.71 -2.84 -19.97
C GLY A 802 -3.13 -3.97 -20.80
N VAL A 803 -2.05 -3.70 -21.51
CA VAL A 803 -1.36 -4.69 -22.36
C VAL A 803 0.11 -4.73 -22.01
N GLY A 804 0.65 -5.94 -21.84
CA GLY A 804 2.09 -6.11 -21.65
C GLY A 804 2.60 -5.39 -20.40
N SER A 805 3.67 -4.63 -20.56
CA SER A 805 4.28 -3.84 -19.49
C SER A 805 3.43 -2.65 -19.03
N ASP A 806 2.35 -2.27 -19.70
CA ASP A 806 1.48 -1.19 -19.22
C ASP A 806 0.55 -1.64 -18.08
N VAL A 807 0.44 -2.95 -17.88
CA VAL A 807 -0.27 -3.54 -16.76
C VAL A 807 0.51 -3.28 -15.48
N LEU A 808 -0.20 -2.93 -14.41
CA LEU A 808 0.34 -2.92 -13.06
C LEU A 808 -0.42 -3.93 -12.20
N LEU A 809 0.36 -4.77 -11.52
CA LEU A 809 -0.08 -5.76 -10.53
C LEU A 809 0.58 -5.43 -9.19
N GLN A 810 0.13 -6.07 -8.12
CA GLN A 810 0.69 -5.93 -6.79
C GLN A 810 0.75 -7.29 -6.09
N HIS A 811 1.96 -7.84 -5.98
CA HIS A 811 2.25 -9.12 -5.34
C HIS A 811 1.29 -10.27 -5.76
N PRO A 812 1.21 -10.61 -7.06
CA PRO A 812 0.31 -11.66 -7.51
C PRO A 812 0.80 -13.04 -7.03
N LEU A 813 0.00 -13.75 -6.24
CA LEU A 813 0.38 -15.07 -5.69
C LEU A 813 -0.14 -16.24 -6.52
N GLY A 814 -1.19 -16.05 -7.31
CA GLY A 814 -1.87 -17.13 -8.03
C GLY A 814 -1.92 -16.89 -9.54
N VAL A 815 -1.69 -17.95 -10.32
CA VAL A 815 -1.93 -17.95 -11.76
C VAL A 815 -2.53 -19.28 -12.18
N LEU A 816 -3.50 -19.25 -13.08
CA LEU A 816 -4.15 -20.42 -13.64
C LEU A 816 -4.35 -20.25 -15.14
N CYS A 817 -3.80 -21.15 -15.95
CA CYS A 817 -4.17 -21.23 -17.36
C CYS A 817 -5.38 -22.16 -17.51
N GLY A 818 -6.53 -21.58 -17.87
CA GLY A 818 -7.74 -22.36 -18.07
C GLY A 818 -7.71 -23.18 -19.35
N ALA A 819 -8.65 -24.12 -19.49
CA ALA A 819 -8.76 -24.98 -20.67
C ALA A 819 -8.96 -24.21 -22.00
N ASN A 820 -9.45 -22.98 -21.92
CA ASN A 820 -9.61 -22.06 -23.05
C ASN A 820 -8.30 -21.31 -23.44
N GLY A 821 -7.19 -21.58 -22.75
CA GLY A 821 -5.90 -20.92 -22.95
C GLY A 821 -5.80 -19.50 -22.38
N GLN A 822 -6.85 -18.99 -21.72
CA GLN A 822 -6.77 -17.73 -20.97
C GLN A 822 -6.07 -17.95 -19.63
N VAL A 823 -5.39 -16.92 -19.15
CA VAL A 823 -4.68 -16.96 -17.88
C VAL A 823 -5.41 -16.10 -16.85
N TYR A 824 -5.80 -16.67 -15.73
CA TYR A 824 -6.38 -15.96 -14.59
C TYR A 824 -5.30 -15.70 -13.55
N ILE A 825 -5.32 -14.51 -12.96
CA ILE A 825 -4.29 -14.00 -12.06
C ILE A 825 -4.98 -13.60 -10.76
N ALA A 826 -4.51 -14.13 -9.64
CA ALA A 826 -4.84 -13.63 -8.31
C ALA A 826 -3.89 -12.47 -8.02
N ASP A 827 -4.35 -11.24 -8.26
CA ASP A 827 -3.60 -10.02 -8.04
C ASP A 827 -3.80 -9.62 -6.56
N SER A 828 -3.05 -10.30 -5.70
CA SER A 828 -3.40 -10.51 -4.28
C SER A 828 -3.50 -9.21 -3.50
N TYR A 829 -2.49 -8.34 -3.59
CA TYR A 829 -2.49 -7.07 -2.85
C TYR A 829 -3.33 -5.98 -3.50
N ASN A 830 -3.82 -6.21 -4.72
CA ASN A 830 -4.90 -5.42 -5.31
C ASN A 830 -6.28 -6.00 -5.02
N HIS A 831 -6.37 -7.13 -4.30
CA HIS A 831 -7.63 -7.78 -3.93
C HIS A 831 -8.56 -8.06 -5.12
N LYS A 832 -7.96 -8.51 -6.22
CA LYS A 832 -8.65 -8.69 -7.50
C LYS A 832 -8.27 -10.01 -8.16
N ILE A 833 -9.21 -10.53 -8.96
CA ILE A 833 -8.92 -11.54 -9.96
C ILE A 833 -8.87 -10.83 -11.31
N LYS A 834 -7.78 -11.03 -12.05
CA LYS A 834 -7.58 -10.51 -13.40
C LYS A 834 -7.53 -11.65 -14.41
N LYS A 835 -7.87 -11.36 -15.66
CA LYS A 835 -7.80 -12.28 -16.78
C LYS A 835 -6.88 -11.71 -17.85
N MET A 836 -5.97 -12.54 -18.33
CA MET A 836 -4.99 -12.24 -19.34
C MET A 836 -5.16 -13.15 -20.56
N ASP A 837 -5.14 -12.54 -21.74
CA ASP A 837 -4.92 -13.27 -22.99
C ASP A 837 -3.40 -13.34 -23.25
N PRO A 838 -2.77 -14.52 -23.21
CA PRO A 838 -1.32 -14.64 -23.35
C PRO A 838 -0.79 -14.31 -24.75
N THR A 839 -1.65 -14.30 -25.78
CA THR A 839 -1.28 -13.92 -27.15
C THR A 839 -1.26 -12.41 -27.30
N SER A 840 -2.36 -11.73 -26.97
CA SER A 840 -2.41 -10.26 -27.05
C SER A 840 -1.75 -9.55 -25.87
N LYS A 841 -1.42 -10.28 -24.80
CA LYS A 841 -0.90 -9.77 -23.51
C LYS A 841 -1.84 -8.79 -22.79
N ARG A 842 -3.12 -8.76 -23.17
CA ARG A 842 -4.12 -7.87 -22.57
C ARG A 842 -4.61 -8.47 -21.26
N VAL A 843 -4.60 -7.65 -20.20
CA VAL A 843 -5.06 -7.98 -18.85
C VAL A 843 -6.26 -7.10 -18.50
N LEU A 844 -7.31 -7.72 -17.94
CA LEU A 844 -8.53 -7.05 -17.49
C LEU A 844 -8.97 -7.59 -16.12
N THR A 845 -9.46 -6.72 -15.25
CA THR A 845 -10.09 -7.10 -13.99
C THR A 845 -11.42 -7.82 -14.27
N VAL A 846 -11.60 -8.98 -13.64
CA VAL A 846 -12.82 -9.80 -13.80
C VAL A 846 -13.58 -10.01 -12.49
N ALA A 847 -12.92 -9.86 -11.35
CA ALA A 847 -13.57 -9.86 -10.04
C ALA A 847 -12.79 -9.04 -9.01
N GLY A 848 -13.48 -8.56 -7.96
CA GLY A 848 -12.90 -7.78 -6.88
C GLY A 848 -13.02 -6.27 -7.09
N THR A 849 -13.42 -5.55 -6.04
CA THR A 849 -13.54 -4.08 -6.06
C THR A 849 -12.20 -3.34 -5.94
N GLY A 850 -11.12 -4.04 -5.56
CA GLY A 850 -9.85 -3.40 -5.18
C GLY A 850 -9.74 -3.02 -3.71
N ARG A 851 -10.76 -3.30 -2.89
CA ARG A 851 -10.74 -3.08 -1.44
C ARG A 851 -10.76 -4.41 -0.71
N ALA A 852 -9.87 -4.60 0.26
CA ALA A 852 -9.88 -5.74 1.16
C ALA A 852 -11.24 -5.86 1.85
N GLY A 853 -11.78 -7.08 1.94
CA GLY A 853 -12.99 -7.33 2.72
C GLY A 853 -13.67 -8.64 2.35
N PHE A 854 -14.84 -8.84 2.96
CA PHE A 854 -15.65 -10.08 2.88
C PHE A 854 -17.04 -9.82 2.31
N LYS A 855 -17.25 -8.69 1.63
CA LYS A 855 -18.54 -8.33 1.07
C LYS A 855 -18.86 -9.19 -0.16
N ASP A 856 -19.92 -9.97 -0.08
CA ASP A 856 -20.47 -10.71 -1.21
C ASP A 856 -21.13 -9.81 -2.25
N GLY A 857 -21.23 -10.32 -3.49
CA GLY A 857 -21.93 -9.66 -4.58
C GLY A 857 -21.60 -10.25 -5.95
N SER A 858 -22.02 -9.57 -7.01
CA SER A 858 -21.54 -9.88 -8.36
C SER A 858 -20.01 -9.76 -8.44
N LYS A 859 -19.40 -10.40 -9.45
CA LYS A 859 -17.94 -10.52 -9.59
C LYS A 859 -17.17 -9.21 -9.32
N LEU A 860 -17.60 -8.09 -9.92
CA LEU A 860 -16.92 -6.79 -9.80
C LEU A 860 -17.32 -5.98 -8.56
N SER A 861 -18.39 -6.36 -7.87
CA SER A 861 -18.85 -5.71 -6.64
C SER A 861 -18.44 -6.44 -5.35
N ALA A 862 -17.99 -7.70 -5.48
CA ALA A 862 -17.49 -8.49 -4.38
C ALA A 862 -16.15 -7.93 -3.87
N GLN A 863 -15.93 -8.03 -2.57
CA GLN A 863 -14.64 -7.77 -1.95
C GLN A 863 -13.89 -9.08 -1.80
N LEU A 864 -12.60 -9.05 -2.10
CA LEU A 864 -11.66 -10.12 -1.83
C LEU A 864 -10.66 -9.57 -0.82
N SER A 865 -9.89 -10.45 -0.18
CA SER A 865 -8.82 -10.04 0.73
C SER A 865 -7.64 -10.96 0.51
N GLU A 866 -6.58 -10.42 -0.12
CA GLU A 866 -5.35 -11.15 -0.46
C GLU A 866 -5.57 -12.55 -1.07
N PRO A 867 -6.34 -12.69 -2.18
CA PRO A 867 -6.56 -14.00 -2.80
C PRO A 867 -5.22 -14.60 -3.25
N SER A 868 -4.94 -15.84 -2.86
CA SER A 868 -3.64 -16.50 -3.07
C SER A 868 -3.67 -17.68 -4.05
N GLY A 869 -4.85 -18.26 -4.32
CA GLY A 869 -5.05 -19.40 -5.22
C GLY A 869 -6.30 -19.27 -6.08
N ILE A 870 -6.29 -19.95 -7.23
CA ILE A 870 -7.42 -20.05 -8.17
C ILE A 870 -7.42 -21.45 -8.74
N ALA A 871 -8.59 -22.10 -8.79
CA ALA A 871 -8.81 -23.33 -9.53
C ALA A 871 -10.00 -23.17 -10.51
N GLU A 872 -9.97 -23.88 -11.63
CA GLU A 872 -11.06 -23.87 -12.62
C GLU A 872 -11.88 -25.15 -12.48
N VAL A 873 -13.13 -24.98 -12.07
CA VAL A 873 -14.16 -26.00 -12.27
C VAL A 873 -14.64 -25.80 -13.71
N GLY A 874 -14.15 -26.61 -14.65
CA GLY A 874 -14.50 -26.49 -16.08
C GLY A 874 -16.02 -26.43 -16.26
N ASN A 875 -16.52 -25.73 -17.30
CA ASN A 875 -17.94 -25.36 -17.50
C ASN A 875 -18.95 -26.34 -16.85
N GLY A 876 -19.21 -26.14 -15.56
CA GLY A 876 -20.29 -26.80 -14.86
C GLY A 876 -21.55 -26.21 -15.45
N SER A 877 -22.30 -27.03 -16.19
CA SER A 877 -23.73 -26.79 -16.32
C SER A 877 -24.28 -26.80 -14.90
N SER A 878 -24.45 -25.60 -14.34
CA SER A 878 -25.38 -25.37 -13.23
C SER A 878 -26.73 -25.89 -13.72
N GLN A 879 -27.12 -27.06 -13.22
CA GLN A 879 -28.52 -27.47 -13.21
C GLN A 879 -29.23 -26.75 -12.08
#